data_AF-A0AA38XIL9-F1
#
_entry.id   AF-A0AA38XIL9-F1
#
_cell.length_a   1.000
_cell.length_b   1.000
_cell.length_c   1.000
_cell.angle_alpha   90.00
_cell.angle_beta   90.00
_cell.angle_gamma   90.00
#
_symmetry.space_group_name_H-M   'P 1'
#
loop_
_entity.id
_entity.type
_entity.pdbx_description
1 polymer ?
#
loop_
_entity_poly.entity_id
_entity_poly.type
_entity_poly.pdbx_seq_one_letter_code
_entity_poly.pdbx_strand_id
1 'polypeptide(L)'
;FLAFSALGLAGLVLPHSRLIAAEQLLAPVDPAKRRRLAEVALAAARSAKASYCDVRIGRYLNQSVITREHQVGNVTNRESSGVGVRVIVNGAWGFAATHQQTEAAVRTAVEQATAIARANASIQTRPVQLAPTPSVGEVRWQTPIRRNAMEVPIQDKVELLLALNAAALNAGADYINSTLFLVNEQKYFASSDGSFIDQDIHRIWLPFTATAIDKASGKFRTRAGLSSPMGMGYEFLDGDARGKVQLPGGITAYRDSYDPVEDAIAAARQAREKLKAPSVKPGKYDLVLDPSNLFLTIHENVGHPLELDRVLGYEANYAGTSFATLDKRDAGFRWGSNIVTFFADKTQPGSLGAVGYDDEGVKTQRWDLVRDGILVDYQATRDEAHILGRDASHGCSYADSWSSVQFQRMANVSLAPGRKPLSVEDMIKDVENGIYIHGRGSYSIDQQRYNAQFGGQLYYQIKNGKITGMVEDAAYQIRTPEFWNACTAICDERDFRLGGSFFDGKGQPGQVSAVSHALHRRDFLALTGLTAGGLIVPSFFGKAIAAEQLQSSLDPALKKRLADAALQAARSAGATYCDVRIGRYLRQFVITREDKVQNVVNTESTGVGIRVIVNGAWGFAATNALSTADVARAAQQAAAIAKANAGVQTAPVQLAKAPGVGEISWKTPIRKNAMEVPIKEKVDLLLDVNAAAMGAGASFVNSMLFLVNEQKYFASTDGSYIDQDVHRIWAPMTITAIDKASGKFRTREGLSAPMGLGYEYLDGAAAGKVLTPNGVVNYGSSYDMKEDAIAAAKQAQEKLKAPSVKPGKYDLILDPSHTWLTIHESIGHPLELDRVLGYEANYAGTSFATLDKREQHFQYGSEHVNIFADKTQPGSLGAVAYDDEGVKCKRWDLISNGKLVDYQTIRDQAHILGKTESDGCCYADSWSSVQFQRMANVSMAPGKSPLSVSDMIKDVENGIYIIGDGSFSIDQQRYNAQFGGQLFYEIKNGKITRMLEDVAYQIRTPEFWNACSAVADERDYRLGGSFFDGKGQPGQVSAVSHGSSTARFNGINVINTARSLG
;
A
#
# COMPACT_ATOMS: atom_id res chain seq x y z
N PHE A 1 -8.77 -6.47 2.99
CA PHE A 1 -7.66 -6.82 2.10
C PHE A 1 -6.78 -5.61 1.78
N LEU A 2 -7.29 -4.56 1.12
CA LEU A 2 -6.59 -3.29 0.88
C LEU A 2 -6.32 -2.40 2.12
N ALA A 3 -6.66 -2.86 3.33
CA ALA A 3 -6.45 -2.08 4.55
C ALA A 3 -5.07 -2.29 5.18
N PHE A 4 -4.31 -3.31 4.76
CA PHE A 4 -3.01 -3.64 5.38
C PHE A 4 -1.93 -4.10 4.40
N SER A 5 -2.23 -4.29 3.11
CA SER A 5 -1.24 -4.76 2.14
C SER A 5 -0.36 -3.63 1.58
N ALA A 6 0.94 -3.74 1.87
CA ALA A 6 2.07 -2.97 1.35
C ALA A 6 2.19 -1.47 1.73
N LEU A 7 1.10 -0.70 1.79
CA LEU A 7 1.18 0.74 2.06
C LEU A 7 1.05 1.14 3.54
N GLY A 8 0.59 0.23 4.42
CA GLY A 8 0.65 0.44 5.87
C GLY A 8 2.08 0.37 6.43
N LEU A 9 2.96 -0.40 5.80
CA LEU A 9 4.39 -0.42 6.17
C LEU A 9 5.19 0.65 5.43
N ALA A 10 4.73 1.08 4.25
CA ALA A 10 5.32 2.15 3.45
C ALA A 10 5.55 3.43 4.27
N GLY A 11 4.57 3.81 5.10
CA GLY A 11 4.70 4.95 6.00
C GLY A 11 5.71 4.80 7.14
N LEU A 12 6.13 3.57 7.43
CA LEU A 12 7.17 3.24 8.42
C LEU A 12 8.53 2.96 7.75
N VAL A 13 8.61 2.97 6.41
CA VAL A 13 9.87 2.90 5.66
C VAL A 13 10.52 4.27 5.68
N LEU A 14 11.19 4.55 6.79
CA LEU A 14 11.99 5.74 6.92
C LEU A 14 13.17 5.69 5.93
N PRO A 15 13.53 6.79 5.26
CA PRO A 15 14.67 6.85 4.34
C PRO A 15 15.95 6.37 5.02
N HIS A 16 16.80 5.62 4.32
CA HIS A 16 18.09 5.16 4.87
C HIS A 16 17.96 4.44 6.23
N SER A 17 16.87 3.70 6.46
CA SER A 17 16.70 2.97 7.71
C SER A 17 17.76 1.88 7.87
N ARG A 18 18.37 1.77 9.05
CA ARG A 18 19.25 0.67 9.44
C ARG A 18 18.66 -0.10 10.61
N LEU A 19 18.95 -1.40 10.68
CA LEU A 19 18.68 -2.19 11.88
C LEU A 19 19.66 -1.77 12.98
N ILE A 20 19.15 -1.65 14.21
CA ILE A 20 19.94 -1.24 15.38
C ILE A 20 19.75 -2.20 16.55
N ALA A 21 20.72 -2.22 17.45
CA ALA A 21 20.58 -2.94 18.72
C ALA A 21 19.56 -2.23 19.64
N ALA A 22 18.96 -2.96 20.58
CA ALA A 22 17.91 -2.42 21.45
C ALA A 22 18.40 -1.23 22.30
N GLU A 23 19.65 -1.28 22.75
CA GLU A 23 20.28 -0.24 23.57
C GLU A 23 20.40 1.09 22.80
N GLN A 24 20.50 1.04 21.48
CA GLN A 24 20.62 2.23 20.64
C GLN A 24 19.30 3.00 20.52
N LEU A 25 18.15 2.37 20.82
CA LEU A 25 16.86 3.07 20.92
C LEU A 25 16.85 4.13 22.02
N LEU A 26 17.68 3.95 23.06
CA LEU A 26 17.77 4.82 24.22
C LEU A 26 18.98 5.74 24.20
N ALA A 27 19.82 5.65 23.16
CA ALA A 27 21.01 6.49 23.05
C ALA A 27 20.59 7.98 22.99
N PRO A 28 21.16 8.85 23.83
CA PRO A 28 20.82 10.26 23.84
C PRO A 28 21.27 10.93 22.55
N VAL A 29 20.53 11.96 22.12
CA VAL A 29 20.98 12.81 21.02
C VAL A 29 21.91 13.89 21.55
N ASP A 30 22.87 14.32 20.73
CA ASP A 30 23.75 15.45 21.00
C ASP A 30 23.08 16.76 20.53
N PRO A 31 22.54 17.61 21.44
CA PRO A 31 21.87 18.84 21.06
C PRO A 31 22.86 19.87 20.50
N ALA A 32 24.10 19.89 20.99
CA ALA A 32 25.13 20.81 20.52
C ALA A 32 25.54 20.50 19.08
N LYS A 33 25.61 19.20 18.71
CA LYS A 33 25.80 18.80 17.31
C LYS A 33 24.65 19.24 16.42
N ARG A 34 23.39 19.02 16.83
CA ARG A 34 22.21 19.47 16.07
C ARG A 34 22.23 20.98 15.86
N ARG A 35 22.48 21.74 16.92
CA ARG A 35 22.62 23.19 16.90
C ARG A 35 23.68 23.64 15.88
N ARG A 36 24.88 23.06 15.96
CA ARG A 36 25.99 23.38 15.06
C ARG A 36 25.66 23.10 13.59
N LEU A 37 25.07 21.95 13.28
CA LEU A 37 24.66 21.60 11.92
C LEU A 37 23.60 22.56 11.37
N ALA A 38 22.63 22.94 12.21
CA ALA A 38 21.62 23.92 11.84
C ALA A 38 22.23 25.31 11.56
N GLU A 39 23.12 25.78 12.43
CA GLU A 39 23.81 27.07 12.23
C GLU A 39 24.66 27.08 10.96
N VAL A 40 25.33 25.96 10.64
CA VAL A 40 26.08 25.80 9.38
C VAL A 40 25.15 25.94 8.17
N ALA A 41 23.98 25.30 8.20
CA ALA A 41 23.00 25.40 7.11
C ALA A 41 22.46 26.83 6.95
N LEU A 42 22.06 27.47 8.06
CA LEU A 42 21.54 28.84 8.07
C LEU A 42 22.60 29.85 7.56
N ALA A 43 23.85 29.71 7.99
CA ALA A 43 24.95 30.55 7.54
C ALA A 43 25.25 30.36 6.04
N ALA A 44 25.26 29.11 5.56
CA ALA A 44 25.46 28.81 4.14
C ALA A 44 24.33 29.39 3.26
N ALA A 45 23.08 29.28 3.71
CA ALA A 45 21.93 29.81 2.97
C ALA A 45 21.95 31.34 2.90
N ARG A 46 22.36 32.01 3.99
CA ARG A 46 22.57 33.47 4.01
C ARG A 46 23.65 33.89 3.01
N SER A 47 24.78 33.19 2.96
CA SER A 47 25.84 33.43 1.95
C SER A 47 25.35 33.21 0.51
N ALA A 48 24.40 32.30 0.31
CA ALA A 48 23.76 32.04 -0.98
C ALA A 48 22.69 33.07 -1.38
N LYS A 49 22.46 34.10 -0.54
CA LYS A 49 21.43 35.14 -0.67
C LYS A 49 19.99 34.59 -0.64
N ALA A 50 19.75 33.53 0.13
CA ALA A 50 18.39 33.07 0.40
C ALA A 50 17.64 34.11 1.25
N SER A 51 16.39 34.42 0.88
CA SER A 51 15.51 35.30 1.66
C SER A 51 14.91 34.59 2.88
N TYR A 52 14.88 33.25 2.84
CA TYR A 52 14.45 32.40 3.95
C TYR A 52 15.18 31.05 3.88
N CYS A 53 15.43 30.45 5.05
CA CYS A 53 15.97 29.10 5.18
C CYS A 53 15.34 28.40 6.40
N ASP A 54 14.94 27.14 6.24
CA ASP A 54 14.66 26.25 7.36
C ASP A 54 15.43 24.93 7.26
N VAL A 55 15.69 24.34 8.42
CA VAL A 55 16.52 23.15 8.60
C VAL A 55 15.79 22.20 9.53
N ARG A 56 15.62 20.94 9.11
CA ARG A 56 15.07 19.86 9.93
C ARG A 56 16.11 18.77 10.11
N ILE A 57 16.57 18.57 11.33
CA ILE A 57 17.48 17.49 11.72
C ILE A 57 16.66 16.44 12.46
N GLY A 58 16.45 15.28 11.83
CA GLY A 58 15.58 14.25 12.36
C GLY A 58 16.34 12.98 12.74
N ARG A 59 15.90 12.34 13.82
CA ARG A 59 16.22 10.96 14.18
C ARG A 59 14.91 10.23 14.51
N TYR A 60 14.62 9.18 13.77
CA TYR A 60 13.36 8.47 13.77
C TYR A 60 13.64 7.01 14.16
N LEU A 61 13.03 6.55 15.25
CA LEU A 61 13.27 5.25 15.86
C LEU A 61 11.96 4.46 15.87
N ASN A 62 12.00 3.23 15.35
CA ASN A 62 10.85 2.34 15.33
C ASN A 62 11.20 1.00 15.99
N GLN A 63 10.33 0.50 16.86
CA GLN A 63 10.36 -0.88 17.33
C GLN A 63 9.05 -1.58 16.96
N SER A 64 9.16 -2.77 16.39
CA SER A 64 8.03 -3.64 16.06
C SER A 64 8.26 -5.01 16.68
N VAL A 65 7.28 -5.50 17.44
CA VAL A 65 7.24 -6.88 17.95
C VAL A 65 6.00 -7.54 17.36
N ILE A 66 6.18 -8.57 16.54
CA ILE A 66 5.11 -9.27 15.83
C ILE A 66 5.02 -10.69 16.36
N THR A 67 3.83 -11.12 16.74
CA THR A 67 3.54 -12.49 17.12
C THR A 67 2.39 -13.06 16.29
N ARG A 68 2.40 -14.38 16.18
CA ARG A 68 1.40 -15.15 15.45
C ARG A 68 1.11 -16.42 16.26
N GLU A 69 -0.13 -16.56 16.70
CA GLU A 69 -0.58 -17.60 17.62
C GLU A 69 0.39 -17.76 18.82
N HIS A 70 1.13 -18.87 18.89
CA HIS A 70 2.07 -19.18 19.96
C HIS A 70 3.52 -18.78 19.66
N GLN A 71 3.76 -18.12 18.53
CA GLN A 71 5.10 -17.89 17.99
C GLN A 71 5.41 -16.40 17.89
N VAL A 72 6.67 -16.06 18.15
CA VAL A 72 7.21 -14.75 17.81
C VAL A 72 7.59 -14.77 16.33
N GLY A 73 6.90 -13.96 15.52
CA GLY A 73 7.17 -13.87 14.10
C GLY A 73 8.40 -13.03 13.81
N ASN A 74 8.51 -11.86 14.44
CA ASN A 74 9.61 -10.94 14.21
C ASN A 74 9.78 -9.93 15.35
N VAL A 75 11.02 -9.52 15.62
CA VAL A 75 11.36 -8.36 16.45
C VAL A 75 12.32 -7.48 15.67
N THR A 76 11.95 -6.23 15.45
CA THR A 76 12.73 -5.31 14.61
C THR A 76 12.89 -3.96 15.29
N ASN A 77 14.12 -3.49 15.41
CA ASN A 77 14.45 -2.11 15.79
C ASN A 77 15.08 -1.41 14.59
N ARG A 78 14.61 -0.20 14.26
CA ARG A 78 15.11 0.59 13.13
C ARG A 78 15.42 2.01 13.56
N GLU A 79 16.42 2.58 12.90
CA GLU A 79 16.76 3.99 12.98
C GLU A 79 16.89 4.59 11.58
N SER A 80 16.36 5.78 11.39
CA SER A 80 16.68 6.67 10.28
C SER A 80 17.07 8.05 10.81
N SER A 81 18.11 8.66 10.25
CA SER A 81 18.51 10.01 10.65
C SER A 81 19.15 10.81 9.52
N GLY A 82 19.04 12.13 9.58
CA GLY A 82 19.59 13.03 8.59
C GLY A 82 19.15 14.48 8.76
N VAL A 83 19.47 15.30 7.77
CA VAL A 83 19.23 16.75 7.72
C VAL A 83 18.51 17.10 6.41
N GLY A 84 17.36 17.75 6.50
CA GLY A 84 16.67 18.38 5.38
C GLY A 84 16.79 19.90 5.46
N VAL A 85 16.95 20.56 4.31
CA VAL A 85 17.10 22.02 4.23
C VAL A 85 16.19 22.56 3.13
N ARG A 86 15.33 23.54 3.45
CA ARG A 86 14.61 24.35 2.45
C ARG A 86 15.15 25.77 2.42
N VAL A 87 15.22 26.34 1.22
CA VAL A 87 15.60 27.74 1.01
C VAL A 87 14.65 28.42 0.04
N ILE A 88 14.42 29.73 0.23
CA ILE A 88 13.81 30.60 -0.77
C ILE A 88 14.90 31.46 -1.39
N VAL A 89 15.09 31.36 -2.72
CA VAL A 89 16.03 32.19 -3.48
C VAL A 89 15.30 32.72 -4.70
N ASN A 90 15.38 34.04 -4.94
CA ASN A 90 14.67 34.71 -6.03
C ASN A 90 13.15 34.43 -6.06
N GLY A 91 12.54 34.33 -4.88
CA GLY A 91 11.11 34.07 -4.74
C GLY A 91 10.69 32.62 -4.99
N ALA A 92 11.62 31.67 -5.15
CA ALA A 92 11.31 30.27 -5.40
C ALA A 92 11.86 29.34 -4.33
N TRP A 93 11.14 28.25 -4.05
CA TRP A 93 11.57 27.19 -3.14
C TRP A 93 12.63 26.28 -3.77
N GLY A 94 13.57 25.84 -2.94
CA GLY A 94 14.40 24.68 -3.22
C GLY A 94 14.63 23.86 -1.96
N PHE A 95 14.74 22.55 -2.12
CA PHE A 95 14.90 21.59 -1.03
C PHE A 95 15.98 20.57 -1.37
N ALA A 96 16.80 20.21 -0.39
CA ALA A 96 17.70 19.08 -0.47
C ALA A 96 17.91 18.48 0.91
N ALA A 97 18.41 17.25 0.96
CA ALA A 97 18.60 16.53 2.20
C ALA A 97 19.83 15.61 2.16
N THR A 98 20.36 15.29 3.34
CA THR A 98 21.49 14.38 3.50
C THR A 98 21.35 13.50 4.75
N HIS A 99 21.67 12.21 4.62
CA HIS A 99 21.79 11.31 5.77
C HIS A 99 23.12 11.49 6.52
N GLN A 100 24.09 12.18 5.90
CA GLN A 100 25.40 12.45 6.51
C GLN A 100 25.32 13.69 7.40
N GLN A 101 25.41 13.48 8.70
CA GLN A 101 25.35 14.55 9.71
C GLN A 101 26.73 15.16 9.97
N THR A 102 27.35 15.71 8.91
CA THR A 102 28.62 16.45 8.95
C THR A 102 28.42 17.86 8.41
N GLU A 103 29.23 18.82 8.84
CA GLU A 103 29.12 20.20 8.37
C GLU A 103 29.29 20.32 6.85
N ALA A 104 30.22 19.57 6.26
CA ALA A 104 30.47 19.56 4.83
C ALA A 104 29.25 19.06 4.04
N ALA A 105 28.64 17.94 4.44
CA ALA A 105 27.47 17.40 3.77
C ALA A 105 26.25 18.33 3.89
N VAL A 106 26.10 19.02 5.03
CA VAL A 106 25.06 20.02 5.22
C VAL A 106 25.26 21.24 4.30
N ARG A 107 26.51 21.71 4.12
CA ARG A 107 26.81 22.77 3.15
C ARG A 107 26.45 22.35 1.73
N THR A 108 26.82 21.13 1.32
CA THR A 108 26.45 20.59 0.02
C THR A 108 24.93 20.50 -0.17
N ALA A 109 24.18 20.10 0.86
CA ALA A 109 22.72 20.10 0.80
C ALA A 109 22.17 21.52 0.59
N VAL A 110 22.71 22.54 1.28
CA VAL A 110 22.31 23.94 1.06
C VAL A 110 22.64 24.43 -0.35
N GLU A 111 23.81 24.07 -0.89
CA GLU A 111 24.20 24.41 -2.26
C GLU A 111 23.22 23.81 -3.28
N GLN A 112 22.84 22.54 -3.10
CA GLN A 112 21.86 21.86 -3.94
C GLN A 112 20.47 22.49 -3.81
N ALA A 113 19.99 22.74 -2.60
CA ALA A 113 18.71 23.40 -2.36
C ALA A 113 18.67 24.80 -3.01
N THR A 114 19.77 25.55 -2.93
CA THR A 114 19.92 26.86 -3.58
C THR A 114 19.88 26.74 -5.11
N ALA A 115 20.58 25.76 -5.69
CA ALA A 115 20.57 25.53 -7.13
C ALA A 115 19.17 25.18 -7.64
N ILE A 116 18.44 24.33 -6.91
CA ILE A 116 17.05 23.98 -7.21
C ILE A 116 16.15 25.21 -7.14
N ALA A 117 16.28 26.04 -6.09
CA ALA A 117 15.52 27.28 -5.95
C ALA A 117 15.73 28.22 -7.14
N ARG A 118 16.99 28.42 -7.56
CA ARG A 118 17.31 29.27 -8.73
C ARG A 118 16.77 28.69 -10.05
N ALA A 119 16.81 27.37 -10.22
CA ALA A 119 16.22 26.72 -11.39
C ALA A 119 14.70 26.94 -11.42
N ASN A 120 14.02 26.73 -10.29
CA ASN A 120 12.58 26.93 -10.15
C ASN A 120 12.16 28.39 -10.40
N ALA A 121 12.98 29.36 -9.98
CA ALA A 121 12.71 30.78 -10.18
C ALA A 121 12.57 31.17 -11.66
N SER A 122 13.18 30.44 -12.60
CA SER A 122 13.10 30.74 -14.03
C SER A 122 11.76 30.39 -14.68
N ILE A 123 10.96 29.51 -14.06
CA ILE A 123 9.68 29.02 -14.56
C ILE A 123 8.50 29.40 -13.66
N GLN A 124 8.77 29.98 -12.49
CA GLN A 124 7.75 30.33 -11.50
C GLN A 124 7.01 31.61 -11.91
N THR A 125 5.68 31.57 -11.87
CA THR A 125 4.82 32.67 -12.33
C THR A 125 4.53 33.71 -11.25
N ARG A 126 4.70 33.37 -9.96
CA ARG A 126 4.49 34.25 -8.80
C ARG A 126 5.46 33.91 -7.68
N PRO A 127 6.08 34.87 -6.98
CA PRO A 127 6.99 34.58 -5.88
C PRO A 127 6.28 33.91 -4.69
N VAL A 128 7.01 33.09 -3.93
CA VAL A 128 6.56 32.52 -2.66
C VAL A 128 6.30 33.65 -1.66
N GLN A 129 5.14 33.62 -1.01
CA GLN A 129 4.76 34.54 0.05
C GLN A 129 4.49 33.77 1.34
N LEU A 130 5.37 33.89 2.33
CA LEU A 130 5.17 33.30 3.65
C LEU A 130 4.42 34.24 4.57
N ALA A 131 3.38 33.74 5.23
CA ALA A 131 2.82 34.36 6.41
C ALA A 131 3.91 34.50 7.50
N PRO A 132 4.02 35.67 8.16
CA PRO A 132 4.99 35.90 9.21
C PRO A 132 4.74 34.98 10.41
N THR A 133 5.82 34.41 10.95
CA THR A 133 5.79 33.63 12.19
C THR A 133 6.74 34.29 13.19
N PRO A 134 6.30 34.69 14.39
CA PRO A 134 7.19 35.23 15.41
C PRO A 134 8.30 34.23 15.75
N SER A 135 9.53 34.73 15.91
CA SER A 135 10.62 33.93 16.47
C SER A 135 10.22 33.41 17.85
N VAL A 136 10.43 32.12 18.08
CA VAL A 136 10.20 31.50 19.40
C VAL A 136 11.49 31.31 20.19
N GLY A 137 12.64 31.79 19.68
CA GLY A 137 13.94 31.54 20.29
C GLY A 137 14.25 30.04 20.35
N GLU A 138 14.86 29.60 21.46
CA GLU A 138 15.13 28.18 21.72
C GLU A 138 14.05 27.58 22.63
N VAL A 139 13.35 26.56 22.13
CA VAL A 139 12.28 25.89 22.87
C VAL A 139 12.38 24.38 22.73
N ARG A 140 11.89 23.68 23.75
CA ARG A 140 11.75 22.22 23.74
C ARG A 140 10.31 21.83 23.98
N TRP A 141 9.85 20.81 23.26
CA TRP A 141 8.56 20.16 23.49
C TRP A 141 8.76 18.65 23.51
N GLN A 142 7.96 17.94 24.30
CA GLN A 142 7.96 16.49 24.31
C GLN A 142 6.53 15.96 24.51
N THR A 143 6.25 14.78 23.96
CA THR A 143 4.99 14.09 24.26
C THR A 143 4.89 13.89 25.77
N PRO A 144 3.76 14.26 26.41
CA PRO A 144 3.57 14.02 27.84
C PRO A 144 3.33 12.53 28.10
N ILE A 145 4.41 11.79 28.41
CA ILE A 145 4.37 10.36 28.71
C ILE A 145 4.72 10.08 30.17
N ARG A 146 4.12 9.04 30.76
CA ARG A 146 4.47 8.52 32.09
C ARG A 146 5.55 7.45 32.03
N ARG A 147 5.53 6.60 30.98
CA ARG A 147 6.47 5.49 30.80
C ARG A 147 6.90 5.39 29.35
N ASN A 148 8.19 5.56 29.07
CA ASN A 148 8.73 5.41 27.72
C ASN A 148 8.61 3.95 27.24
N ALA A 149 7.89 3.75 26.13
CA ALA A 149 7.68 2.41 25.61
C ALA A 149 8.95 1.75 25.06
N MET A 150 9.94 2.54 24.61
CA MET A 150 11.22 2.00 24.14
C MET A 150 12.07 1.44 25.29
N GLU A 151 11.88 1.92 26.53
CA GLU A 151 12.59 1.45 27.73
C GLU A 151 12.06 0.13 28.28
N VAL A 152 10.82 -0.23 27.93
CA VAL A 152 10.24 -1.50 28.39
C VAL A 152 11.00 -2.69 27.80
N PRO A 153 11.41 -3.68 28.60
CA PRO A 153 12.10 -4.87 28.10
C PRO A 153 11.35 -5.57 26.97
N ILE A 154 12.08 -6.11 25.99
CA ILE A 154 11.50 -6.85 24.86
C ILE A 154 10.74 -8.08 25.37
N GLN A 155 11.23 -8.73 26.43
CA GLN A 155 10.58 -9.88 27.04
C GLN A 155 9.17 -9.56 27.51
N ASP A 156 8.97 -8.49 28.29
CA ASP A 156 7.65 -8.06 28.77
C ASP A 156 6.68 -7.78 27.61
N LYS A 157 7.17 -7.21 26.51
CA LYS A 157 6.38 -6.96 25.29
C LYS A 157 5.96 -8.26 24.62
N VAL A 158 6.87 -9.21 24.49
CA VAL A 158 6.60 -10.54 23.91
C VAL A 158 5.61 -11.31 24.80
N GLU A 159 5.81 -11.31 26.11
CA GLU A 159 4.92 -11.96 27.07
C GLU A 159 3.51 -11.40 27.01
N LEU A 160 3.34 -10.07 26.94
CA LEU A 160 2.03 -9.43 26.75
C LEU A 160 1.34 -9.91 25.47
N LEU A 161 2.06 -9.91 24.33
CA LEU A 161 1.49 -10.31 23.04
C LEU A 161 1.14 -11.80 22.97
N LEU A 162 1.96 -12.67 23.55
CA LEU A 162 1.68 -14.11 23.62
C LEU A 162 0.54 -14.41 24.60
N ALA A 163 0.45 -13.70 25.73
CA ALA A 163 -0.67 -13.83 26.66
C ALA A 163 -2.00 -13.39 26.02
N LEU A 164 -1.99 -12.28 25.29
CA LEU A 164 -3.12 -11.83 24.48
C LEU A 164 -3.54 -12.89 23.46
N ASN A 165 -2.59 -13.43 22.69
CA ASN A 165 -2.87 -14.45 21.69
C ASN A 165 -3.49 -15.70 22.33
N ALA A 166 -2.89 -16.19 23.43
CA ALA A 166 -3.40 -17.34 24.17
C ALA A 166 -4.82 -17.09 24.69
N ALA A 167 -5.10 -15.90 25.22
CA ALA A 167 -6.42 -15.54 25.72
C ALA A 167 -7.48 -15.56 24.61
N ALA A 168 -7.18 -15.06 23.41
CA ALA A 168 -8.11 -15.10 22.29
C ALA A 168 -8.35 -16.52 21.76
N LEU A 169 -7.29 -17.34 21.65
CA LEU A 169 -7.41 -18.75 21.24
C LEU A 169 -8.29 -19.52 22.23
N ASN A 170 -8.07 -19.34 23.54
CA ASN A 170 -8.90 -19.93 24.59
C ASN A 170 -10.35 -19.42 24.56
N ALA A 171 -10.58 -18.19 24.10
CA ALA A 171 -11.90 -17.59 23.93
C ALA A 171 -12.60 -18.00 22.62
N GLY A 172 -11.95 -18.79 21.77
CA GLY A 172 -12.54 -19.41 20.59
C GLY A 172 -12.02 -18.90 19.25
N ALA A 173 -10.97 -18.08 19.19
CA ALA A 173 -10.30 -17.80 17.92
C ALA A 173 -9.61 -19.07 17.39
N ASP A 174 -9.63 -19.32 16.08
CA ASP A 174 -8.81 -20.36 15.45
C ASP A 174 -7.42 -19.83 15.08
N TYR A 175 -7.34 -18.55 14.75
CA TYR A 175 -6.09 -17.86 14.42
C TYR A 175 -6.04 -16.49 15.07
N ILE A 176 -4.85 -16.08 15.47
CA ILE A 176 -4.59 -14.74 15.99
C ILE A 176 -3.19 -14.26 15.64
N ASN A 177 -3.08 -13.01 15.22
CA ASN A 177 -1.81 -12.29 15.22
C ASN A 177 -1.94 -11.02 16.05
N SER A 178 -0.84 -10.60 16.64
CA SER A 178 -0.76 -9.34 17.37
C SER A 178 0.59 -8.68 17.10
N THR A 179 0.57 -7.36 17.07
CA THR A 179 1.78 -6.56 16.85
C THR A 179 1.82 -5.43 17.87
N LEU A 180 3.01 -5.10 18.37
CA LEU A 180 3.27 -3.87 19.11
C LEU A 180 4.17 -2.97 18.26
N PHE A 181 3.66 -1.79 17.92
CA PHE A 181 4.37 -0.75 17.18
C PHE A 181 4.69 0.43 18.11
N LEU A 182 5.99 0.75 18.21
CA LEU A 182 6.49 1.89 18.97
C LEU A 182 7.25 2.81 18.02
N VAL A 183 7.00 4.11 18.12
CA VAL A 183 7.65 5.15 17.33
C VAL A 183 8.19 6.23 18.26
N ASN A 184 9.43 6.64 18.05
CA ASN A 184 10.02 7.82 18.65
C ASN A 184 10.64 8.73 17.57
N GLU A 185 10.13 9.95 17.44
CA GLU A 185 10.61 10.95 16.50
C GLU A 185 11.26 12.10 17.25
N GLN A 186 12.56 12.26 17.02
CA GLN A 186 13.36 13.32 17.62
C GLN A 186 13.64 14.35 16.52
N LYS A 187 12.84 15.41 16.47
CA LYS A 187 12.86 16.44 15.42
C LYS A 187 13.44 17.74 15.95
N TYR A 188 14.55 18.19 15.36
CA TYR A 188 15.13 19.50 15.63
C TYR A 188 14.93 20.41 14.43
N PHE A 189 14.23 21.53 14.63
CA PHE A 189 13.94 22.53 13.61
C PHE A 189 14.73 23.81 13.88
N ALA A 190 15.25 24.45 12.84
CA ALA A 190 15.82 25.79 12.91
C ALA A 190 15.44 26.62 11.69
N SER A 191 15.24 27.92 11.84
CA SER A 191 14.94 28.82 10.73
C SER A 191 15.73 30.13 10.75
N SER A 192 15.83 30.77 9.58
CA SER A 192 16.41 32.12 9.43
C SER A 192 15.60 33.21 10.15
N ASP A 193 14.35 32.91 10.52
CA ASP A 193 13.48 33.77 11.33
C ASP A 193 13.85 33.71 12.83
N GLY A 194 14.85 32.89 13.20
CA GLY A 194 15.44 32.86 14.55
C GLY A 194 14.80 31.85 15.49
N SER A 195 14.02 30.89 15.00
CA SER A 195 13.41 29.82 15.81
C SER A 195 14.32 28.58 15.84
N PHE A 196 14.45 27.96 17.02
CA PHE A 196 15.16 26.71 17.26
C PHE A 196 14.30 25.83 18.17
N ILE A 197 13.80 24.73 17.63
CA ILE A 197 12.75 23.93 18.27
C ILE A 197 13.22 22.49 18.33
N ASP A 198 13.35 21.94 19.54
CA ASP A 198 13.65 20.51 19.76
C ASP A 198 12.37 19.78 20.22
N GLN A 199 11.94 18.78 19.46
CA GLN A 199 10.74 17.99 19.74
C GLN A 199 11.09 16.51 19.92
N ASP A 200 10.63 15.92 21.02
CA ASP A 200 10.71 14.47 21.29
C ASP A 200 9.31 13.86 21.33
N ILE A 201 8.94 13.15 20.27
CA ILE A 201 7.57 12.70 20.02
C ILE A 201 7.51 11.18 20.18
N HIS A 202 6.59 10.69 21.02
CA HIS A 202 6.39 9.26 21.30
C HIS A 202 4.99 8.81 20.87
N ARG A 203 4.91 7.64 20.22
CA ARG A 203 3.64 7.05 19.77
C ARG A 203 3.65 5.53 19.96
N ILE A 204 2.47 4.98 20.28
CA ILE A 204 2.27 3.56 20.57
C ILE A 204 1.02 3.03 19.88
N TRP A 205 1.06 1.79 19.42
CA TRP A 205 -0.10 1.05 18.96
C TRP A 205 0.06 -0.45 19.13
N LEU A 206 -1.00 -1.12 19.58
CA LEU A 206 -1.06 -2.58 19.70
C LEU A 206 -2.27 -3.10 18.92
N PRO A 207 -2.16 -3.30 17.59
CA PRO A 207 -3.17 -3.99 16.83
C PRO A 207 -3.07 -5.51 16.98
N PHE A 208 -4.20 -6.18 16.89
CA PHE A 208 -4.30 -7.63 16.71
C PHE A 208 -5.48 -7.96 15.80
N THR A 209 -5.53 -9.17 15.26
CA THR A 209 -6.74 -9.71 14.61
C THR A 209 -7.03 -11.11 15.10
N ALA A 210 -8.24 -11.35 15.57
CA ALA A 210 -8.75 -12.67 15.93
C ALA A 210 -9.66 -13.20 14.83
N THR A 211 -9.38 -14.38 14.31
CA THR A 211 -10.15 -15.04 13.24
C THR A 211 -10.78 -16.32 13.78
N ALA A 212 -12.07 -16.50 13.46
CA ALA A 212 -12.82 -17.71 13.72
C ALA A 212 -13.30 -18.35 12.42
N ILE A 213 -13.29 -19.67 12.35
CA ILE A 213 -13.60 -20.51 11.19
C ILE A 213 -14.66 -21.53 11.58
N ASP A 214 -15.75 -21.55 10.84
CA ASP A 214 -16.66 -22.68 10.84
C ASP A 214 -16.11 -23.76 9.91
N LYS A 215 -15.49 -24.79 10.50
CA LYS A 215 -14.84 -25.88 9.75
C LYS A 215 -15.80 -26.66 8.86
N ALA A 216 -17.09 -26.69 9.18
CA ALA A 216 -18.08 -27.41 8.38
C ALA A 216 -18.41 -26.68 7.08
N SER A 217 -18.55 -25.36 7.12
CA SER A 217 -18.87 -24.54 5.94
C SER A 217 -17.65 -23.92 5.26
N GLY A 218 -16.49 -23.95 5.90
CA GLY A 218 -15.29 -23.21 5.48
C GLY A 218 -15.39 -21.69 5.66
N LYS A 219 -16.51 -21.16 6.17
CA LYS A 219 -16.68 -19.73 6.44
C LYS A 219 -15.73 -19.28 7.54
N PHE A 220 -15.22 -18.06 7.42
CA PHE A 220 -14.45 -17.43 8.49
C PHE A 220 -14.83 -15.98 8.69
N ARG A 221 -14.64 -15.47 9.91
CA ARG A 221 -14.83 -14.06 10.27
C ARG A 221 -13.67 -13.59 11.12
N THR A 222 -13.30 -12.34 10.93
CA THR A 222 -12.20 -11.70 11.65
C THR A 222 -12.71 -10.46 12.36
N ARG A 223 -12.20 -10.24 13.57
CA ARG A 223 -12.42 -9.07 14.41
C ARG A 223 -11.04 -8.53 14.80
N ALA A 224 -10.73 -7.28 14.45
CA ALA A 224 -9.47 -6.65 14.81
C ALA A 224 -9.60 -5.93 16.17
N GLY A 225 -8.48 -5.57 16.79
CA GLY A 225 -8.49 -4.72 17.98
C GLY A 225 -9.28 -3.42 17.73
N LEU A 226 -10.07 -2.97 18.71
CA LEU A 226 -10.80 -1.70 18.66
C LEU A 226 -9.96 -0.52 19.16
N SER A 227 -8.68 -0.74 19.48
CA SER A 227 -7.75 0.33 19.79
C SER A 227 -7.24 1.05 18.55
N SER A 228 -6.81 2.28 18.77
CA SER A 228 -6.14 3.10 17.76
C SER A 228 -4.75 3.47 18.25
N PRO A 229 -3.85 3.83 17.33
CA PRO A 229 -2.58 4.44 17.71
C PRO A 229 -2.80 5.73 18.50
N MET A 230 -1.94 5.98 19.49
CA MET A 230 -2.01 7.14 20.38
C MET A 230 -0.65 7.80 20.55
N GLY A 231 -0.64 9.12 20.78
CA GLY A 231 0.54 9.89 21.19
C GLY A 231 0.80 9.77 22.69
N MET A 232 1.08 8.54 23.16
CA MET A 232 1.24 8.19 24.58
C MET A 232 2.42 7.23 24.77
N GLY A 233 2.85 7.07 26.02
CA GLY A 233 3.83 6.06 26.40
C GLY A 233 3.21 4.67 26.63
N TYR A 234 3.99 3.77 27.21
CA TYR A 234 3.56 2.39 27.50
C TYR A 234 2.36 2.32 28.46
N GLU A 235 2.12 3.38 29.24
CA GLU A 235 0.96 3.50 30.11
C GLU A 235 -0.40 3.39 29.40
N PHE A 236 -0.41 3.59 28.07
CA PHE A 236 -1.60 3.34 27.26
C PHE A 236 -2.06 1.87 27.36
N LEU A 237 -1.18 0.94 27.74
CA LEU A 237 -1.49 -0.49 27.87
C LEU A 237 -1.74 -0.94 29.32
N ASP A 238 -1.93 0.00 30.26
CA ASP A 238 -2.17 -0.31 31.69
C ASP A 238 -3.54 -0.99 31.95
N GLY A 239 -4.50 -0.88 31.01
CA GLY A 239 -5.84 -1.44 31.16
C GLY A 239 -6.70 -0.80 32.26
N ASP A 240 -6.49 0.47 32.58
CA ASP A 240 -7.16 1.16 33.70
C ASP A 240 -8.70 1.12 33.58
N ALA A 241 -9.36 0.58 34.59
CA ALA A 241 -10.81 0.45 34.67
C ALA A 241 -11.55 1.79 34.54
N ARG A 242 -10.96 2.92 34.96
CA ARG A 242 -11.56 4.27 34.84
C ARG A 242 -11.69 4.73 33.39
N GLY A 243 -10.86 4.18 32.51
CA GLY A 243 -10.86 4.43 31.08
C GLY A 243 -11.86 3.56 30.30
N LYS A 244 -12.50 2.57 30.95
CA LYS A 244 -13.43 1.63 30.30
C LYS A 244 -14.84 2.23 30.25
N VAL A 245 -15.49 2.09 29.10
CA VAL A 245 -16.88 2.51 28.85
C VAL A 245 -17.64 1.31 28.31
N GLN A 246 -18.74 0.95 28.97
CA GLN A 246 -19.63 -0.10 28.48
C GLN A 246 -20.62 0.47 27.49
N LEU A 247 -20.71 -0.15 26.32
CA LEU A 247 -21.57 0.27 25.22
C LEU A 247 -22.63 -0.80 24.91
N PRO A 248 -23.75 -0.39 24.29
CA PRO A 248 -24.76 -1.32 23.79
C PRO A 248 -24.15 -2.41 22.88
N GLY A 249 -24.72 -3.61 22.91
CA GLY A 249 -24.17 -4.76 22.17
C GLY A 249 -23.05 -5.50 22.93
N GLY A 250 -22.80 -5.15 24.20
CA GLY A 250 -21.82 -5.83 25.05
C GLY A 250 -20.38 -5.47 24.71
N ILE A 251 -20.15 -4.21 24.29
CA ILE A 251 -18.84 -3.74 23.82
C ILE A 251 -18.17 -2.91 24.92
N THR A 252 -16.99 -3.34 25.33
CA THR A 252 -16.08 -2.51 26.14
C THR A 252 -15.28 -1.60 25.21
N ALA A 253 -15.37 -0.30 25.41
CA ALA A 253 -14.50 0.67 24.75
C ALA A 253 -13.53 1.32 25.74
N TYR A 254 -12.43 1.83 25.20
CA TYR A 254 -11.28 2.28 25.99
C TYR A 254 -10.97 3.74 25.70
N ARG A 255 -10.70 4.53 26.74
CA ARG A 255 -10.34 5.95 26.62
C ARG A 255 -8.84 6.15 26.47
N ASP A 256 -8.18 6.49 27.55
CA ASP A 256 -6.77 6.82 27.69
C ASP A 256 -5.92 5.62 28.14
N SER A 257 -6.54 4.49 28.44
CA SER A 257 -5.88 3.22 28.76
C SER A 257 -6.63 2.06 28.11
N TYR A 258 -5.90 1.21 27.39
CA TYR A 258 -6.39 0.09 26.60
C TYR A 258 -6.01 -1.24 27.26
N ASP A 259 -6.98 -2.14 27.39
CA ASP A 259 -6.78 -3.51 27.84
C ASP A 259 -6.80 -4.44 26.60
N PRO A 260 -5.63 -4.77 26.03
CA PRO A 260 -5.59 -5.52 24.79
C PRO A 260 -5.98 -7.00 24.97
N VAL A 261 -5.87 -7.55 26.18
CA VAL A 261 -6.23 -8.95 26.48
C VAL A 261 -7.75 -9.09 26.57
N GLU A 262 -8.42 -8.19 27.29
CA GLU A 262 -9.89 -8.15 27.34
C GLU A 262 -10.48 -7.97 25.94
N ASP A 263 -9.91 -7.05 25.15
CA ASP A 263 -10.37 -6.81 23.78
C ASP A 263 -10.17 -8.04 22.87
N ALA A 264 -9.07 -8.77 23.02
CA ALA A 264 -8.80 -9.98 22.24
C ALA A 264 -9.74 -11.15 22.56
N ILE A 265 -10.13 -11.30 23.84
CA ILE A 265 -11.16 -12.25 24.27
C ILE A 265 -12.51 -11.87 23.64
N ALA A 266 -12.89 -10.59 23.70
CA ALA A 266 -14.12 -10.11 23.07
C ALA A 266 -14.10 -10.33 21.56
N ALA A 267 -12.98 -10.05 20.90
CA ALA A 267 -12.78 -10.23 19.47
C ALA A 267 -12.99 -11.68 19.03
N ALA A 268 -12.43 -12.65 19.76
CA ALA A 268 -12.61 -14.07 19.49
C ALA A 268 -14.08 -14.49 19.55
N ARG A 269 -14.80 -14.06 20.59
CA ARG A 269 -16.23 -14.35 20.78
C ARG A 269 -17.09 -13.70 19.70
N GLN A 270 -16.82 -12.43 19.38
CA GLN A 270 -17.55 -11.68 18.37
C GLN A 270 -17.29 -12.25 16.95
N ALA A 271 -16.06 -12.68 16.64
CA ALA A 271 -15.77 -13.36 15.38
C ALA A 271 -16.58 -14.67 15.25
N ARG A 272 -16.74 -15.43 16.34
CA ARG A 272 -17.60 -16.63 16.38
C ARG A 272 -19.09 -16.31 16.25
N GLU A 273 -19.57 -15.26 16.89
CA GLU A 273 -20.94 -14.79 16.76
C GLU A 273 -21.25 -14.39 15.31
N LYS A 274 -20.34 -13.63 14.70
CA LYS A 274 -20.44 -13.14 13.32
C LYS A 274 -20.52 -14.26 12.28
N LEU A 275 -19.98 -15.45 12.55
CA LEU A 275 -20.12 -16.62 11.65
C LEU A 275 -21.58 -17.07 11.48
N LYS A 276 -22.42 -16.81 12.49
CA LYS A 276 -23.82 -17.24 12.55
C LYS A 276 -24.81 -16.11 12.27
N ALA A 277 -24.32 -14.87 12.24
CA ALA A 277 -25.13 -13.69 12.02
C ALA A 277 -25.70 -13.66 10.60
N PRO A 278 -26.94 -13.18 10.39
CA PRO A 278 -27.47 -12.94 9.05
C PRO A 278 -26.83 -11.70 8.42
N SER A 279 -26.65 -11.71 7.09
CA SER A 279 -26.28 -10.51 6.32
C SER A 279 -27.40 -9.45 6.36
N VAL A 280 -27.03 -8.17 6.24
CA VAL A 280 -28.00 -7.08 6.18
C VAL A 280 -28.86 -7.16 4.92
N LYS A 281 -30.14 -6.79 5.03
CA LYS A 281 -31.00 -6.64 3.85
C LYS A 281 -30.74 -5.26 3.21
N PRO A 282 -30.50 -5.16 1.89
CA PRO A 282 -30.37 -3.87 1.22
C PRO A 282 -31.59 -2.96 1.45
N GLY A 283 -31.37 -1.69 1.74
CA GLY A 283 -32.45 -0.74 2.02
C GLY A 283 -31.96 0.53 2.72
N LYS A 284 -32.92 1.38 3.11
CA LYS A 284 -32.66 2.58 3.92
C LYS A 284 -32.75 2.22 5.40
N TYR A 285 -31.79 2.71 6.18
CA TYR A 285 -31.69 2.52 7.62
C TYR A 285 -31.25 3.81 8.28
N ASP A 286 -31.68 4.01 9.53
CA ASP A 286 -31.03 4.96 10.42
C ASP A 286 -29.71 4.37 10.91
N LEU A 287 -28.67 5.20 10.99
CA LEU A 287 -27.34 4.75 11.38
C LEU A 287 -26.98 5.37 12.73
N VAL A 288 -26.71 4.51 13.71
CA VAL A 288 -25.94 4.91 14.89
C VAL A 288 -24.51 4.51 14.59
N LEU A 289 -23.63 5.49 14.42
CA LEU A 289 -22.24 5.19 14.14
C LEU A 289 -21.48 5.23 15.46
N ASP A 290 -21.09 4.05 15.94
CA ASP A 290 -20.10 4.03 16.98
C ASP A 290 -18.89 4.68 16.38
N PRO A 291 -18.30 5.54 17.15
CA PRO A 291 -17.21 6.27 16.60
C PRO A 291 -15.97 5.48 16.31
N SER A 292 -15.88 4.21 16.73
CA SER A 292 -14.82 3.31 16.31
C SER A 292 -14.87 3.08 14.78
N ASN A 293 -15.93 3.62 14.16
CA ASN A 293 -16.20 3.75 12.74
C ASN A 293 -16.18 5.21 12.23
N LEU A 294 -16.95 6.12 12.84
CA LEU A 294 -17.32 7.42 12.23
C LEU A 294 -16.18 8.42 12.07
N PHE A 295 -15.14 8.35 12.88
CA PHE A 295 -13.96 9.15 12.64
C PHE A 295 -13.41 9.03 11.19
N LEU A 296 -13.61 7.87 10.52
CA LEU A 296 -13.06 7.55 9.20
C LEU A 296 -13.73 8.44 8.18
N THR A 297 -15.03 8.51 8.33
CA THR A 297 -15.91 9.41 7.61
C THR A 297 -15.48 10.86 7.85
N ILE A 298 -15.09 11.24 9.08
CA ILE A 298 -14.55 12.58 9.35
C ILE A 298 -13.22 12.81 8.64
N HIS A 299 -12.26 11.91 8.79
CA HIS A 299 -10.94 11.96 8.16
C HIS A 299 -11.07 12.19 6.64
N GLU A 300 -11.88 11.35 6.00
CA GLU A 300 -11.98 11.27 4.56
C GLU A 300 -12.93 12.29 3.93
N ASN A 301 -14.04 12.62 4.61
CA ASN A 301 -15.07 13.48 4.05
C ASN A 301 -15.04 14.91 4.59
N VAL A 302 -14.33 15.19 5.68
CA VAL A 302 -14.18 16.54 6.24
C VAL A 302 -12.73 16.96 6.21
N GLY A 303 -11.84 16.13 6.75
CA GLY A 303 -10.43 16.41 6.87
C GLY A 303 -9.77 16.73 5.52
N HIS A 304 -9.66 15.72 4.66
CA HIS A 304 -9.03 15.88 3.34
C HIS A 304 -9.65 16.94 2.42
N PRO A 305 -10.98 17.05 2.28
CA PRO A 305 -11.56 18.10 1.43
C PRO A 305 -11.39 19.51 1.98
N LEU A 306 -11.00 19.69 3.25
CA LEU A 306 -10.72 21.01 3.84
C LEU A 306 -9.22 21.30 4.00
N GLU A 307 -8.35 20.49 3.39
CA GLU A 307 -6.96 20.88 3.14
C GLU A 307 -6.90 21.83 1.93
N LEU A 308 -6.31 23.02 2.11
CA LEU A 308 -6.43 24.10 1.15
C LEU A 308 -5.77 23.80 -0.20
N ASP A 309 -4.60 23.17 -0.23
CA ASP A 309 -3.97 22.68 -1.46
C ASP A 309 -4.90 21.79 -2.33
N ARG A 310 -5.72 20.94 -1.71
CA ARG A 310 -6.71 20.12 -2.42
C ARG A 310 -7.90 20.95 -2.94
N VAL A 311 -8.31 21.96 -2.17
CA VAL A 311 -9.32 22.95 -2.60
C VAL A 311 -8.84 23.77 -3.80
N LEU A 312 -7.54 24.07 -3.85
CA LEU A 312 -6.89 24.77 -4.96
C LEU A 312 -6.57 23.84 -6.16
N GLY A 313 -6.79 22.53 -6.02
CA GLY A 313 -6.57 21.53 -7.08
C GLY A 313 -5.11 21.12 -7.25
N TYR A 314 -4.22 21.44 -6.32
CA TYR A 314 -2.79 21.10 -6.41
C TYR A 314 -2.56 19.57 -6.36
N GLU A 315 -3.46 18.86 -5.68
CA GLU A 315 -3.43 17.39 -5.52
C GLU A 315 -4.25 16.62 -6.57
N ALA A 316 -4.84 17.29 -7.57
CA ALA A 316 -5.84 16.73 -8.48
C ALA A 316 -5.38 15.42 -9.18
N ASN A 317 -4.11 15.35 -9.57
CA ASN A 317 -3.55 14.21 -10.30
C ASN A 317 -3.24 12.99 -9.41
N TYR A 318 -3.24 13.14 -8.09
CA TYR A 318 -2.92 12.05 -7.16
C TYR A 318 -4.12 11.66 -6.30
N ALA A 319 -4.59 12.61 -5.49
CA ALA A 319 -5.53 12.38 -4.42
C ALA A 319 -6.88 13.07 -4.69
N GLY A 320 -7.06 13.57 -5.91
CA GLY A 320 -8.25 14.28 -6.37
C GLY A 320 -8.33 15.74 -5.91
N THR A 321 -9.50 16.35 -6.10
CA THR A 321 -9.82 17.73 -5.72
C THR A 321 -10.77 17.77 -4.52
N SER A 322 -11.24 18.97 -4.16
CA SER A 322 -12.29 19.13 -3.15
C SER A 322 -13.56 19.69 -3.76
N PHE A 323 -14.70 19.19 -3.33
CA PHE A 323 -15.99 19.80 -3.63
C PHE A 323 -16.23 21.13 -2.85
N ALA A 324 -15.41 21.41 -1.83
CA ALA A 324 -15.56 22.51 -0.87
C ALA A 324 -14.74 23.74 -1.28
N THR A 325 -15.04 24.27 -2.46
CA THR A 325 -14.31 25.39 -3.09
C THR A 325 -14.41 26.70 -2.30
N LEU A 326 -13.48 27.63 -2.52
CA LEU A 326 -13.42 28.92 -1.81
C LEU A 326 -14.71 29.73 -1.96
N ASP A 327 -15.31 29.74 -3.15
CA ASP A 327 -16.59 30.40 -3.44
C ASP A 327 -17.75 29.84 -2.60
N LYS A 328 -17.72 28.54 -2.28
CA LYS A 328 -18.72 27.93 -1.38
C LYS A 328 -18.58 28.42 0.05
N ARG A 329 -17.35 28.54 0.57
CA ARG A 329 -17.13 29.14 1.90
C ARG A 329 -17.66 30.57 1.91
N ASP A 330 -17.31 31.37 0.91
CA ASP A 330 -17.70 32.78 0.83
C ASP A 330 -19.23 32.94 0.68
N ALA A 331 -19.91 31.97 0.07
CA ALA A 331 -21.36 31.89 -0.02
C ALA A 331 -22.05 31.32 1.25
N GLY A 332 -21.31 30.95 2.30
CA GLY A 332 -21.87 30.38 3.53
C GLY A 332 -22.40 28.95 3.35
N PHE A 333 -21.67 28.10 2.63
CA PHE A 333 -22.10 26.74 2.30
C PHE A 333 -22.50 25.90 3.53
N ARG A 334 -23.70 25.32 3.46
CA ARG A 334 -24.24 24.40 4.47
C ARG A 334 -23.57 23.02 4.33
N TRP A 335 -22.57 22.79 5.16
CA TRP A 335 -21.88 21.51 5.26
C TRP A 335 -22.72 20.41 5.91
N GLY A 336 -23.44 20.75 7.00
CA GLY A 336 -24.24 19.81 7.77
C GLY A 336 -25.33 20.48 8.58
N SER A 337 -26.01 19.73 9.45
CA SER A 337 -27.08 20.28 10.29
C SER A 337 -26.54 21.31 11.30
N ASN A 338 -27.41 22.08 11.93
CA ASN A 338 -27.02 23.15 12.86
C ASN A 338 -26.35 22.67 14.16
N ILE A 339 -26.35 21.35 14.43
CA ILE A 339 -25.64 20.75 15.57
C ILE A 339 -24.22 20.30 15.21
N VAL A 340 -23.86 20.30 13.92
CA VAL A 340 -22.56 19.84 13.42
C VAL A 340 -21.54 20.97 13.51
N THR A 341 -20.48 20.76 14.28
CA THR A 341 -19.30 21.65 14.32
C THR A 341 -18.05 20.81 14.22
N PHE A 342 -17.21 21.06 13.22
CA PHE A 342 -15.91 20.42 13.06
C PHE A 342 -14.79 21.38 13.42
N PHE A 343 -13.87 20.94 14.26
CA PHE A 343 -12.68 21.70 14.65
C PHE A 343 -11.40 20.93 14.31
N ALA A 344 -10.32 21.66 14.03
CA ALA A 344 -8.98 21.12 13.86
C ALA A 344 -8.11 21.47 15.08
N ASP A 345 -7.30 20.53 15.60
CA ASP A 345 -6.55 20.74 16.85
C ASP A 345 -5.28 19.87 16.99
N LYS A 346 -4.07 20.42 16.82
CA LYS A 346 -2.81 19.68 17.09
C LYS A 346 -2.27 19.83 18.53
N THR A 347 -3.05 20.38 19.44
CA THR A 347 -2.64 20.66 20.83
C THR A 347 -3.14 19.63 21.83
N GLN A 348 -4.13 18.81 21.46
CA GLN A 348 -4.79 17.86 22.34
C GLN A 348 -3.84 16.75 22.86
N PRO A 349 -3.58 16.66 24.18
CA PRO A 349 -2.73 15.60 24.74
C PRO A 349 -3.25 14.19 24.43
N GLY A 350 -2.32 13.24 24.24
CA GLY A 350 -2.63 11.85 23.91
C GLY A 350 -3.08 11.63 22.46
N SER A 351 -3.47 12.67 21.72
CA SER A 351 -3.76 12.56 20.29
C SER A 351 -2.48 12.23 19.52
N LEU A 352 -2.62 11.48 18.43
CA LEU A 352 -1.49 10.99 17.65
C LEU A 352 -0.77 12.13 16.88
N GLY A 353 -1.53 13.14 16.46
CA GLY A 353 -1.03 14.33 15.77
C GLY A 353 -0.56 15.47 16.70
N ALA A 354 -0.54 15.25 18.02
CA ALA A 354 -0.08 16.26 18.97
C ALA A 354 1.40 16.58 18.78
N VAL A 355 1.71 17.85 18.52
CA VAL A 355 3.08 18.40 18.50
C VAL A 355 3.04 19.84 19.02
N GLY A 356 4.15 20.33 19.56
CA GLY A 356 4.24 21.71 20.03
C GLY A 356 4.32 22.73 18.90
N TYR A 357 4.98 22.33 17.81
CA TYR A 357 5.19 23.13 16.61
C TYR A 357 5.13 22.23 15.37
N ASP A 358 4.64 22.77 14.27
CA ASP A 358 4.65 22.09 12.98
C ASP A 358 6.05 22.12 12.32
N ASP A 359 6.22 21.50 11.15
CA ASP A 359 7.53 21.44 10.47
C ASP A 359 7.92 22.77 9.77
N GLU A 360 7.20 23.87 10.02
CA GLU A 360 7.55 25.26 9.67
C GLU A 360 7.85 26.13 10.89
N GLY A 361 7.85 25.53 12.08
CA GLY A 361 8.06 26.22 13.34
C GLY A 361 6.84 27.03 13.80
N VAL A 362 5.65 26.77 13.23
CA VAL A 362 4.40 27.41 13.64
C VAL A 362 3.86 26.70 14.88
N LYS A 363 3.54 27.48 15.93
CA LYS A 363 2.90 26.96 17.13
C LYS A 363 1.54 26.37 16.75
N THR A 364 1.30 25.12 17.12
CA THR A 364 0.02 24.45 16.83
C THR A 364 -1.14 25.09 17.60
N GLN A 365 -2.32 25.13 16.97
CA GLN A 365 -3.52 25.78 17.51
C GLN A 365 -4.76 24.90 17.29
N ARG A 366 -5.88 25.35 17.89
CA ARG A 366 -7.23 24.84 17.64
C ARG A 366 -8.07 25.90 16.91
N TRP A 367 -8.83 25.49 15.91
CA TRP A 367 -9.76 26.36 15.17
C TRP A 367 -10.95 25.58 14.59
N ASP A 368 -12.02 26.28 14.20
CA ASP A 368 -13.19 25.66 13.58
C ASP A 368 -13.04 25.62 12.06
N LEU A 369 -13.35 24.47 11.46
CA LEU A 369 -13.47 24.29 10.00
C LEU A 369 -14.92 24.44 9.54
N VAL A 370 -15.86 23.89 10.34
CA VAL A 370 -17.29 24.02 10.16
C VAL A 370 -17.90 24.43 11.49
N ARG A 371 -18.72 25.48 11.52
CA ARG A 371 -19.39 25.98 12.73
C ARG A 371 -20.90 26.00 12.53
N ASP A 372 -21.63 25.34 13.42
CA ASP A 372 -23.10 25.24 13.38
C ASP A 372 -23.64 24.86 11.97
N GLY A 373 -22.96 23.91 11.32
CA GLY A 373 -23.28 23.40 9.99
C GLY A 373 -22.77 24.23 8.82
N ILE A 374 -22.07 25.34 9.05
CA ILE A 374 -21.56 26.25 8.01
C ILE A 374 -20.05 26.09 7.84
N LEU A 375 -19.58 25.95 6.59
CA LEU A 375 -18.15 25.97 6.26
C LEU A 375 -17.57 27.36 6.55
N VAL A 376 -16.59 27.44 7.46
CA VAL A 376 -15.99 28.71 7.89
C VAL A 376 -14.49 28.81 7.57
N ASP A 377 -13.81 27.70 7.33
CA ASP A 377 -12.34 27.72 7.22
C ASP A 377 -11.72 26.49 6.57
N TYR A 378 -10.40 26.56 6.34
CA TYR A 378 -9.57 25.51 5.78
C TYR A 378 -8.29 25.30 6.61
N GLN A 379 -7.58 24.21 6.29
CA GLN A 379 -6.26 23.90 6.83
C GLN A 379 -5.21 24.42 5.84
N ALA A 380 -4.30 25.28 6.31
CA ALA A 380 -3.36 26.03 5.45
C ALA A 380 -1.95 26.17 6.06
N THR A 381 -0.91 26.08 5.23
CA THR A 381 0.50 26.36 5.58
C THR A 381 0.81 27.86 5.56
N ARG A 382 2.04 28.25 5.93
CA ARG A 382 2.45 29.66 5.88
C ARG A 382 2.37 30.25 4.47
N ASP A 383 2.71 29.47 3.45
CA ASP A 383 2.63 29.90 2.05
C ASP A 383 1.23 29.88 1.45
N GLU A 384 0.21 29.45 2.20
CA GLU A 384 -1.17 29.42 1.73
C GLU A 384 -2.09 30.37 2.53
N ALA A 385 -1.74 30.73 3.76
CA ALA A 385 -2.60 31.51 4.66
C ALA A 385 -3.11 32.83 4.03
N HIS A 386 -2.28 33.50 3.24
CA HIS A 386 -2.65 34.74 2.56
C HIS A 386 -3.78 34.58 1.54
N ILE A 387 -3.95 33.37 0.96
CA ILE A 387 -5.05 33.04 0.04
C ILE A 387 -6.39 33.08 0.77
N LEU A 388 -6.39 32.77 2.07
CA LEU A 388 -7.57 32.84 2.93
C LEU A 388 -7.80 34.26 3.50
N GLY A 389 -6.96 35.24 3.16
CA GLY A 389 -6.96 36.56 3.78
C GLY A 389 -6.43 36.56 5.21
N ARG A 390 -5.53 35.62 5.56
CA ARG A 390 -4.96 35.47 6.91
C ARG A 390 -3.49 35.81 6.93
N ASP A 391 -3.06 36.36 8.07
CA ASP A 391 -1.67 36.73 8.32
C ASP A 391 -0.86 35.62 9.04
N ALA A 392 -1.49 34.48 9.36
CA ALA A 392 -0.84 33.36 10.04
C ALA A 392 -1.44 32.00 9.68
N SER A 393 -0.60 30.94 9.75
CA SER A 393 -1.01 29.53 9.69
C SER A 393 -1.36 29.00 11.10
N HIS A 394 -2.15 27.92 11.16
CA HIS A 394 -2.51 27.23 12.41
C HIS A 394 -1.59 26.04 12.75
N GLY A 395 -0.52 25.84 11.96
CA GLY A 395 0.44 24.76 12.18
C GLY A 395 0.13 23.52 11.34
N CYS A 396 -0.11 23.68 10.05
CA CYS A 396 -0.49 22.60 9.14
C CYS A 396 0.65 22.09 8.24
N SER A 397 1.89 22.56 8.41
CA SER A 397 3.04 22.06 7.66
C SER A 397 3.62 20.79 8.29
N TYR A 398 3.86 19.76 7.48
CA TYR A 398 4.43 18.52 7.97
C TYR A 398 5.29 17.82 6.93
N ALA A 399 6.34 17.15 7.40
CA ALA A 399 7.12 16.16 6.67
C ALA A 399 7.28 14.87 7.48
N ASP A 400 7.17 13.74 6.79
CA ASP A 400 7.26 12.40 7.39
C ASP A 400 8.69 11.97 7.75
N SER A 401 9.69 12.62 7.17
CA SER A 401 11.10 12.29 7.40
C SER A 401 12.01 13.51 7.25
N TRP A 402 13.30 13.34 7.55
CA TRP A 402 14.31 14.37 7.27
C TRP A 402 14.57 14.57 5.77
N SER A 403 14.20 13.61 4.90
CA SER A 403 14.47 13.67 3.46
C SER A 403 13.28 14.13 2.61
N SER A 404 12.15 14.47 3.24
CA SER A 404 10.92 14.84 2.54
C SER A 404 10.70 16.36 2.60
N VAL A 405 10.18 16.96 1.53
CA VAL A 405 9.76 18.37 1.56
C VAL A 405 8.50 18.51 2.41
N GLN A 406 8.43 19.44 3.36
CA GLN A 406 7.18 19.67 4.10
C GLN A 406 6.16 20.44 3.23
N PHE A 407 4.88 20.09 3.39
CA PHE A 407 3.75 20.71 2.71
C PHE A 407 2.47 20.61 3.57
N GLN A 408 1.35 21.13 3.07
CA GLN A 408 0.06 21.15 3.77
C GLN A 408 -0.41 19.75 4.14
N ARG A 409 -0.63 19.52 5.44
CA ARG A 409 -1.14 18.27 6.01
C ARG A 409 -2.19 18.53 7.08
N MET A 410 -3.04 17.53 7.23
CA MET A 410 -4.16 17.59 8.15
C MET A 410 -3.72 17.80 9.61
N ALA A 411 -4.51 18.57 10.35
CA ALA A 411 -4.52 18.55 11.80
C ALA A 411 -5.45 17.45 12.32
N ASN A 412 -5.63 17.36 13.65
CA ASN A 412 -6.65 16.49 14.19
C ASN A 412 -8.05 17.10 13.97
N VAL A 413 -8.76 16.69 12.92
CA VAL A 413 -10.11 17.20 12.59
C VAL A 413 -11.18 16.43 13.35
N SER A 414 -12.07 17.09 14.06
CA SER A 414 -12.92 16.44 15.05
C SER A 414 -14.34 16.99 15.08
N LEU A 415 -15.34 16.12 15.27
CA LEU A 415 -16.72 16.57 15.53
C LEU A 415 -16.83 17.00 17.00
N ALA A 416 -17.33 18.21 17.24
CA ALA A 416 -17.60 18.70 18.58
C ALA A 416 -18.68 17.83 19.28
N PRO A 417 -18.52 17.54 20.59
CA PRO A 417 -19.55 16.87 21.36
C PRO A 417 -20.89 17.64 21.36
N GLY A 418 -21.97 16.89 21.52
CA GLY A 418 -23.30 17.44 21.66
C GLY A 418 -23.41 18.35 22.88
N ARG A 419 -24.12 19.47 22.73
CA ARG A 419 -24.33 20.44 23.82
C ARG A 419 -25.31 19.96 24.89
N LYS A 420 -26.09 18.91 24.60
CA LYS A 420 -27.10 18.34 25.51
C LYS A 420 -26.63 16.98 26.02
N PRO A 421 -26.91 16.64 27.29
CA PRO A 421 -26.63 15.31 27.80
C PRO A 421 -27.37 14.25 26.97
N LEU A 422 -26.62 13.30 26.41
CA LEU A 422 -27.17 12.23 25.56
C LEU A 422 -26.18 11.05 25.56
N SER A 423 -26.66 9.85 25.86
CA SER A 423 -25.87 8.61 25.75
C SER A 423 -26.19 7.83 24.47
N VAL A 424 -25.38 6.81 24.18
CA VAL A 424 -25.62 5.90 23.06
C VAL A 424 -26.95 5.14 23.24
N GLU A 425 -27.26 4.72 24.46
CA GLU A 425 -28.53 4.08 24.79
C GLU A 425 -29.71 5.00 24.51
N ASP A 426 -29.58 6.29 24.82
CA ASP A 426 -30.62 7.28 24.53
C ASP A 426 -30.79 7.48 23.01
N MET A 427 -29.71 7.54 22.24
CA MET A 427 -29.80 7.56 20.77
C MET A 427 -30.48 6.31 20.22
N ILE A 428 -30.15 5.13 20.73
CA ILE A 428 -30.70 3.87 20.25
C ILE A 428 -32.22 3.83 20.49
N LYS A 429 -32.73 4.36 21.61
CA LYS A 429 -34.17 4.38 21.93
C LYS A 429 -35.02 5.08 20.87
N ASP A 430 -34.46 6.09 20.21
CA ASP A 430 -35.15 6.90 19.20
C ASP A 430 -35.10 6.29 17.78
N VAL A 431 -34.43 5.14 17.61
CA VAL A 431 -34.28 4.48 16.30
C VAL A 431 -35.28 3.34 16.14
N GLU A 432 -36.20 3.47 15.17
CA GLU A 432 -37.20 2.44 14.85
C GLU A 432 -36.59 1.28 14.05
N ASN A 433 -35.80 1.58 13.02
CA ASN A 433 -35.12 0.58 12.20
C ASN A 433 -33.74 1.09 11.76
N GLY A 434 -32.71 0.56 12.38
CA GLY A 434 -31.36 1.04 12.13
C GLY A 434 -30.27 0.00 12.31
N ILE A 435 -29.04 0.48 12.17
CA ILE A 435 -27.83 -0.32 12.34
C ILE A 435 -26.87 0.47 13.23
N TYR A 436 -26.41 -0.18 14.29
CA TYR A 436 -25.32 0.31 15.13
C TYR A 436 -23.99 -0.27 14.62
N ILE A 437 -23.06 0.59 14.22
CA ILE A 437 -21.83 0.18 13.51
C ILE A 437 -20.60 0.50 14.36
N HIS A 438 -19.75 -0.50 14.62
CA HIS A 438 -18.47 -0.33 15.30
C HIS A 438 -17.30 -0.79 14.46
N GLY A 439 -16.15 -0.24 14.83
CA GLY A 439 -14.86 -0.60 14.28
C GLY A 439 -14.76 -0.15 12.84
N ARG A 440 -13.53 -0.14 12.36
CA ARG A 440 -13.24 0.24 10.99
C ARG A 440 -13.51 -0.90 10.00
N GLY A 441 -14.20 -0.61 8.90
CA GLY A 441 -14.35 -1.51 7.74
C GLY A 441 -13.71 -0.96 6.47
N SER A 442 -14.05 -1.61 5.34
CA SER A 442 -13.63 -1.15 4.00
C SER A 442 -14.32 0.16 3.65
N TYR A 443 -13.64 1.01 2.88
CA TYR A 443 -14.19 2.26 2.38
C TYR A 443 -13.79 2.49 0.93
N SER A 444 -14.56 3.33 0.24
CA SER A 444 -14.31 3.78 -1.13
C SER A 444 -14.82 5.20 -1.28
N ILE A 445 -14.00 6.11 -1.80
CA ILE A 445 -14.32 7.54 -1.90
C ILE A 445 -13.97 8.02 -3.30
N ASP A 446 -14.71 8.99 -3.83
CA ASP A 446 -14.30 9.63 -5.08
C ASP A 446 -13.20 10.66 -4.93
N GLN A 447 -12.69 11.08 -6.08
CA GLN A 447 -11.66 12.11 -6.17
C GLN A 447 -12.12 13.49 -5.70
N GLN A 448 -13.42 13.78 -5.52
CA GLN A 448 -13.86 15.08 -5.01
C GLN A 448 -14.15 15.07 -3.51
N ARG A 449 -14.10 13.88 -2.89
CA ARG A 449 -14.57 13.61 -1.52
C ARG A 449 -16.07 13.95 -1.33
N TYR A 450 -16.83 13.93 -2.42
CA TYR A 450 -18.27 14.25 -2.42
C TYR A 450 -19.11 13.00 -2.15
N ASN A 451 -18.78 11.85 -2.75
CA ASN A 451 -19.44 10.59 -2.45
C ASN A 451 -18.48 9.58 -1.86
N ALA A 452 -18.99 8.79 -0.91
CA ALA A 452 -18.21 7.76 -0.24
C ALA A 452 -19.07 6.53 0.13
N GLN A 453 -18.40 5.41 0.35
CA GLN A 453 -18.94 4.20 0.96
C GLN A 453 -18.05 3.82 2.13
N PHE A 454 -18.66 3.40 3.24
CA PHE A 454 -17.96 2.92 4.43
C PHE A 454 -18.60 1.64 4.97
N GLY A 455 -17.79 0.77 5.56
CA GLY A 455 -18.22 -0.35 6.40
C GLY A 455 -17.59 -0.28 7.78
N GLY A 456 -17.88 -1.28 8.62
CA GLY A 456 -17.34 -1.49 9.96
C GLY A 456 -16.80 -2.90 10.23
N GLN A 457 -16.52 -3.20 11.51
CA GLN A 457 -16.15 -4.53 11.99
C GLN A 457 -17.31 -5.28 12.63
N LEU A 458 -18.14 -4.58 13.41
CA LEU A 458 -19.32 -5.13 14.08
C LEU A 458 -20.53 -4.31 13.69
N TYR A 459 -21.66 -4.99 13.53
CA TYR A 459 -22.91 -4.40 13.13
C TYR A 459 -24.01 -5.01 13.98
N TYR A 460 -24.85 -4.17 14.58
CA TYR A 460 -25.98 -4.61 15.37
C TYR A 460 -27.26 -4.02 14.82
N GLN A 461 -28.27 -4.85 14.60
CA GLN A 461 -29.57 -4.38 14.18
C GLN A 461 -30.26 -3.67 15.34
N ILE A 462 -30.82 -2.49 15.06
CA ILE A 462 -31.71 -1.76 15.96
C ILE A 462 -33.14 -1.91 15.46
N LYS A 463 -34.05 -2.35 16.33
CA LYS A 463 -35.50 -2.36 16.10
C LYS A 463 -36.23 -1.77 17.30
N ASN A 464 -37.12 -0.81 17.05
CA ASN A 464 -38.00 -0.20 18.05
C ASN A 464 -37.25 0.20 19.32
N GLY A 465 -36.13 0.91 19.16
CA GLY A 465 -35.37 1.42 20.29
C GLY A 465 -34.40 0.43 20.95
N LYS A 466 -34.16 -0.76 20.35
CA LYS A 466 -33.38 -1.84 20.98
C LYS A 466 -32.47 -2.57 20.00
N ILE A 467 -31.28 -2.97 20.48
CA ILE A 467 -30.43 -3.91 19.75
C ILE A 467 -31.07 -5.30 19.77
N THR A 468 -31.32 -5.88 18.60
CA THR A 468 -31.95 -7.21 18.47
C THR A 468 -30.96 -8.33 18.17
N GLY A 469 -29.75 -8.01 17.70
CA GLY A 469 -28.69 -8.99 17.43
C GLY A 469 -27.64 -8.47 16.44
N MET A 470 -26.55 -9.21 16.33
CA MET A 470 -25.49 -8.93 15.35
C MET A 470 -25.98 -9.23 13.92
N VAL A 471 -25.58 -8.39 12.97
CA VAL A 471 -25.63 -8.68 11.54
C VAL A 471 -24.22 -8.87 10.99
N GLU A 472 -24.08 -9.75 10.01
CA GLU A 472 -22.79 -10.22 9.53
C GLU A 472 -21.98 -9.11 8.88
N ASP A 473 -22.62 -8.31 8.04
CA ASP A 473 -21.99 -7.29 7.23
C ASP A 473 -22.96 -6.15 6.95
N ALA A 474 -22.41 -4.95 6.76
CA ALA A 474 -23.12 -3.81 6.20
C ALA A 474 -22.12 -2.83 5.58
N ALA A 475 -22.57 -2.06 4.59
CA ALA A 475 -21.88 -0.88 4.11
C ALA A 475 -22.91 0.22 3.88
N TYR A 476 -22.54 1.46 4.18
CA TYR A 476 -23.38 2.63 3.94
C TYR A 476 -22.73 3.54 2.90
N GLN A 477 -23.54 4.04 1.97
CA GLN A 477 -23.14 4.96 0.91
C GLN A 477 -23.69 6.34 1.21
N ILE A 478 -22.87 7.37 0.98
CA ILE A 478 -23.18 8.74 1.35
C ILE A 478 -22.81 9.71 0.25
N ARG A 479 -23.50 10.86 0.28
CA ARG A 479 -23.01 12.12 -0.26
C ARG A 479 -22.72 13.04 0.92
N THR A 480 -21.55 13.66 0.94
CA THR A 480 -21.00 14.31 2.14
C THR A 480 -21.97 15.35 2.74
N PRO A 481 -22.47 16.34 1.99
CA PRO A 481 -23.39 17.33 2.57
C PRO A 481 -24.70 16.71 3.05
N GLU A 482 -25.31 15.82 2.27
CA GLU A 482 -26.58 15.19 2.61
C GLU A 482 -26.47 14.34 3.89
N PHE A 483 -25.37 13.61 4.04
CA PHE A 483 -25.09 12.81 5.23
C PHE A 483 -24.93 13.66 6.49
N TRP A 484 -24.13 14.73 6.44
CA TRP A 484 -23.95 15.60 7.59
C TRP A 484 -25.19 16.47 7.87
N ASN A 485 -26.01 16.78 6.85
CA ASN A 485 -27.32 17.41 7.06
C ASN A 485 -28.34 16.46 7.70
N ALA A 486 -28.18 15.16 7.51
CA ALA A 486 -29.00 14.14 8.17
C ALA A 486 -28.57 13.83 9.61
N CYS A 487 -27.50 14.45 10.13
CA CYS A 487 -27.09 14.29 11.52
C CYS A 487 -28.09 14.97 12.47
N THR A 488 -28.88 14.16 13.19
CA THR A 488 -29.94 14.63 14.10
C THR A 488 -29.54 14.62 15.57
N ALA A 489 -28.51 13.86 15.95
CA ALA A 489 -28.07 13.71 17.33
C ALA A 489 -26.55 13.49 17.43
N ILE A 490 -25.94 14.04 18.48
CA ILE A 490 -24.52 13.85 18.85
C ILE A 490 -24.48 13.70 20.37
N CYS A 491 -23.83 12.67 20.90
CA CYS A 491 -23.68 12.46 22.35
C CYS A 491 -22.75 13.52 22.96
N ASP A 492 -22.82 13.67 24.28
CA ASP A 492 -21.98 14.62 25.02
C ASP A 492 -20.53 14.14 25.25
N GLU A 493 -19.74 15.00 25.90
CA GLU A 493 -18.32 14.81 26.20
C GLU A 493 -17.96 13.46 26.85
N ARG A 494 -18.91 12.79 27.54
CA ARG A 494 -18.64 11.51 28.22
C ARG A 494 -18.25 10.39 27.24
N ASP A 495 -18.73 10.48 26.00
CA ASP A 495 -18.36 9.56 24.93
C ASP A 495 -17.39 10.19 23.91
N PHE A 496 -16.97 11.44 24.13
CA PHE A 496 -15.91 12.06 23.33
C PHE A 496 -14.55 11.44 23.59
N ARG A 497 -13.85 11.13 22.51
CA ARG A 497 -12.84 10.11 22.58
C ARG A 497 -12.06 10.05 21.23
N LEU A 498 -10.74 9.93 21.29
CA LEU A 498 -9.84 9.97 20.12
C LEU A 498 -9.59 8.61 19.48
N GLY A 499 -9.51 8.55 18.16
CA GLY A 499 -8.65 7.57 17.52
C GLY A 499 -7.56 8.23 16.69
N GLY A 500 -6.51 7.46 16.41
CA GLY A 500 -5.40 7.85 15.56
C GLY A 500 -5.26 7.04 14.27
N SER A 501 -4.39 7.58 13.44
CA SER A 501 -3.97 7.16 12.12
C SER A 501 -2.46 7.35 11.94
N PHE A 502 -1.65 6.29 11.78
CA PHE A 502 -0.25 6.42 11.34
C PHE A 502 -0.06 6.59 9.82
N PHE A 503 -1.11 6.37 9.03
CA PHE A 503 -1.05 6.22 7.57
C PHE A 503 -2.04 7.16 6.86
N ASP A 504 -2.20 8.40 7.37
CA ASP A 504 -2.76 9.49 6.58
C ASP A 504 -1.77 9.76 5.42
N GLY A 505 -2.13 9.44 4.19
CA GLY A 505 -1.23 9.52 3.02
C GLY A 505 -1.61 10.64 2.07
N LYS A 506 -0.64 11.47 1.66
CA LYS A 506 -0.88 12.60 0.73
C LYS A 506 0.38 12.97 -0.06
N GLY A 507 0.23 13.68 -1.18
CA GLY A 507 1.32 14.29 -1.94
C GLY A 507 1.88 13.42 -3.06
N GLN A 508 2.54 14.06 -4.03
CA GLN A 508 3.36 13.40 -5.05
C GLN A 508 4.79 13.98 -5.00
N PRO A 509 5.74 13.25 -4.39
CA PRO A 509 5.61 11.89 -3.88
C PRO A 509 4.86 11.82 -2.53
N GLY A 510 4.15 10.72 -2.32
CA GLY A 510 3.44 10.41 -1.07
C GLY A 510 4.25 10.60 0.22
N GLN A 511 3.61 11.11 1.25
CA GLN A 511 4.13 11.17 2.61
C GLN A 511 3.05 10.71 3.57
N VAL A 512 3.43 10.06 4.67
CA VAL A 512 2.48 9.66 5.72
C VAL A 512 2.52 10.59 6.93
N SER A 513 1.36 10.95 7.47
CA SER A 513 1.29 11.71 8.72
C SER A 513 0.56 10.91 9.79
N ALA A 514 0.94 11.23 11.02
CA ALA A 514 0.31 10.78 12.23
C ALA A 514 -0.78 11.78 12.62
N VAL A 515 -2.04 11.41 12.48
CA VAL A 515 -3.19 12.27 12.82
C VAL A 515 -4.18 11.52 13.70
N SER A 516 -4.97 12.24 14.46
CA SER A 516 -6.13 11.71 15.18
C SER A 516 -7.36 12.48 14.77
N HIS A 517 -8.49 11.82 14.61
CA HIS A 517 -9.77 12.53 14.62
C HIS A 517 -10.43 12.25 15.96
N ALA A 518 -11.17 13.23 16.44
CA ALA A 518 -11.94 13.09 17.64
C ALA A 518 -13.40 13.31 17.29
N LEU A 519 -14.23 12.70 18.07
CA LEU A 519 -15.67 12.70 17.95
C LEU A 519 -16.07 12.04 19.28
N HIS A 520 -17.33 11.72 19.47
CA HIS A 520 -17.67 10.38 19.96
C HIS A 520 -16.50 9.36 19.51
N ARG A 521 -16.05 8.25 20.18
CA ARG A 521 -14.73 7.51 19.85
C ARG A 521 -14.46 6.49 18.72
N ARG A 522 -13.59 6.80 17.77
CA ARG A 522 -12.41 5.99 17.34
C ARG A 522 -12.07 5.63 15.88
N ASP A 523 -10.94 6.19 15.51
CA ASP A 523 -10.08 5.99 14.34
C ASP A 523 -9.25 4.73 14.15
N PHE A 524 -8.61 4.35 13.02
CA PHE A 524 -8.58 4.54 11.51
C PHE A 524 -7.67 3.44 10.94
N LEU A 525 -7.57 3.29 9.59
CA LEU A 525 -6.32 3.28 8.78
C LEU A 525 -6.24 2.64 7.36
N ALA A 526 -6.42 3.44 6.30
CA ALA A 526 -5.75 3.30 4.97
C ALA A 526 -6.29 2.24 3.97
N LEU A 527 -6.11 2.25 2.64
CA LEU A 527 -5.52 3.15 1.65
C LEU A 527 -6.01 2.62 0.26
N THR A 528 -6.15 3.45 -0.78
CA THR A 528 -6.25 2.97 -2.18
C THR A 528 -5.64 3.95 -3.18
N GLY A 529 -4.74 3.47 -4.07
CA GLY A 529 -4.56 3.99 -5.44
C GLY A 529 -3.30 4.79 -5.79
N LEU A 530 -2.26 4.09 -6.30
CA LEU A 530 -1.22 4.46 -7.29
C LEU A 530 -0.95 5.94 -7.66
N THR A 531 0.26 6.43 -7.33
CA THR A 531 1.31 7.01 -8.23
C THR A 531 2.37 7.77 -7.40
N ALA A 532 3.36 7.04 -6.89
CA ALA A 532 4.41 7.53 -5.98
C ALA A 532 5.74 7.84 -6.70
N GLY A 533 5.72 8.72 -7.70
CA GLY A 533 6.86 8.87 -8.62
C GLY A 533 8.07 9.68 -8.11
N GLY A 534 7.88 10.84 -7.49
CA GLY A 534 8.90 11.89 -7.57
C GLY A 534 10.12 11.85 -6.64
N LEU A 535 10.01 11.58 -5.33
CA LEU A 535 11.16 11.72 -4.40
C LEU A 535 11.20 10.65 -3.29
N ILE A 536 10.23 9.74 -3.24
CA ILE A 536 10.21 8.58 -2.33
C ILE A 536 11.13 7.45 -2.77
N VAL A 537 11.46 7.43 -4.06
CA VAL A 537 12.07 6.28 -4.72
C VAL A 537 13.29 5.73 -3.96
N PRO A 538 14.25 6.53 -3.46
CA PRO A 538 15.36 6.00 -2.65
C PRO A 538 14.92 5.37 -1.33
N SER A 539 13.94 5.94 -0.64
CA SER A 539 13.52 5.47 0.69
C SER A 539 12.97 4.03 0.65
N PHE A 540 12.27 3.66 -0.43
CA PHE A 540 11.70 2.30 -0.61
C PHE A 540 12.66 1.33 -1.27
N PHE A 541 13.44 1.82 -2.22
CA PHE A 541 14.18 0.97 -3.14
C PHE A 541 15.70 0.91 -2.87
N GLY A 542 16.17 1.64 -1.84
CA GLY A 542 17.55 1.63 -1.37
C GLY A 542 18.26 2.96 -1.58
N LYS A 543 19.52 3.08 -1.14
CA LYS A 543 20.26 4.35 -1.20
C LYS A 543 20.30 4.91 -2.64
N ALA A 544 20.18 6.22 -2.77
CA ALA A 544 20.40 6.88 -4.06
C ALA A 544 21.86 6.66 -4.51
N ILE A 545 22.06 6.42 -5.81
CA ILE A 545 23.38 6.17 -6.39
C ILE A 545 23.59 6.98 -7.67
N ALA A 546 24.85 7.20 -8.04
CA ALA A 546 25.21 7.81 -9.32
C ALA A 546 24.86 6.87 -10.49
N ALA A 547 24.61 7.43 -11.67
CA ALA A 547 24.17 6.65 -12.85
C ALA A 547 25.21 5.60 -13.27
N GLU A 548 26.49 5.89 -13.10
CA GLU A 548 27.60 4.99 -13.44
C GLU A 548 27.60 3.73 -12.56
N GLN A 549 27.05 3.82 -11.34
CA GLN A 549 26.96 2.67 -10.43
C GLN A 549 25.88 1.66 -10.85
N LEU A 550 24.95 2.03 -11.74
CA LEU A 550 23.97 1.11 -12.32
C LEU A 550 24.61 0.08 -13.25
N GLN A 551 25.82 0.36 -13.75
CA GLN A 551 26.54 -0.48 -14.71
C GLN A 551 27.54 -1.43 -14.03
N SER A 552 27.74 -1.32 -12.71
CA SER A 552 28.66 -2.18 -11.98
C SER A 552 27.99 -3.47 -11.51
N SER A 553 28.79 -4.50 -11.26
CA SER A 553 28.35 -5.76 -10.65
C SER A 553 29.08 -6.04 -9.33
N LEU A 554 28.44 -6.79 -8.43
CA LEU A 554 29.13 -7.36 -7.28
C LEU A 554 30.06 -8.47 -7.74
N ASP A 555 31.33 -8.38 -7.33
CA ASP A 555 32.36 -9.39 -7.58
C ASP A 555 31.88 -10.79 -7.12
N PRO A 556 31.78 -11.78 -8.03
CA PRO A 556 31.47 -13.16 -7.69
C PRO A 556 32.36 -13.76 -6.60
N ALA A 557 33.64 -13.39 -6.54
CA ALA A 557 34.55 -13.89 -5.50
C ALA A 557 34.21 -13.29 -4.12
N LEU A 558 33.79 -12.02 -4.04
CA LEU A 558 33.25 -11.44 -2.81
C LEU A 558 31.97 -12.15 -2.38
N LYS A 559 31.01 -12.34 -3.30
CA LYS A 559 29.74 -13.03 -3.00
C LYS A 559 30.00 -14.43 -2.45
N LYS A 560 30.88 -15.19 -3.10
CA LYS A 560 31.27 -16.52 -2.66
C LYS A 560 31.91 -16.51 -1.27
N ARG A 561 32.88 -15.63 -0.99
CA ARG A 561 33.50 -15.53 0.34
C ARG A 561 32.51 -15.20 1.45
N LEU A 562 31.54 -14.31 1.20
CA LEU A 562 30.49 -13.99 2.17
C LEU A 562 29.58 -15.20 2.42
N ALA A 563 29.17 -15.88 1.35
CA ALA A 563 28.36 -17.10 1.44
C ALA A 563 29.08 -18.21 2.21
N ASP A 564 30.34 -18.50 1.88
CA ASP A 564 31.16 -19.50 2.55
C ASP A 564 31.27 -19.21 4.07
N ALA A 565 31.46 -17.94 4.44
CA ALA A 565 31.52 -17.51 5.84
C ALA A 565 30.19 -17.73 6.59
N ALA A 566 29.05 -17.41 5.97
CA ALA A 566 27.73 -17.68 6.55
C ALA A 566 27.46 -19.19 6.71
N LEU A 567 27.74 -19.97 5.67
CA LEU A 567 27.51 -21.42 5.68
C LEU A 567 28.36 -22.12 6.75
N GLN A 568 29.64 -21.72 6.88
CA GLN A 568 30.53 -22.24 7.92
C GLN A 568 30.04 -21.86 9.32
N ALA A 569 29.71 -20.58 9.55
CA ALA A 569 29.25 -20.08 10.84
C ALA A 569 27.93 -20.75 11.27
N ALA A 570 26.98 -20.94 10.35
CA ALA A 570 25.72 -21.62 10.61
C ALA A 570 25.92 -23.08 11.00
N ARG A 571 26.77 -23.83 10.27
CA ARG A 571 27.11 -25.22 10.61
C ARG A 571 27.77 -25.32 11.99
N SER A 572 28.73 -24.45 12.28
CA SER A 572 29.37 -24.38 13.61
C SER A 572 28.38 -24.04 14.73
N ALA A 573 27.31 -23.29 14.43
CA ALA A 573 26.25 -22.96 15.38
C ALA A 573 25.20 -24.09 15.57
N GLY A 574 25.32 -25.21 14.84
CA GLY A 574 24.47 -26.39 14.95
C GLY A 574 23.37 -26.51 13.88
N ALA A 575 23.47 -25.75 12.79
CA ALA A 575 22.48 -25.83 11.71
C ALA A 575 22.62 -27.12 10.89
N THR A 576 21.50 -27.83 10.68
CA THR A 576 21.41 -28.99 9.78
C THR A 576 21.25 -28.56 8.32
N TYR A 577 20.73 -27.36 8.10
CA TYR A 577 20.61 -26.72 6.79
C TYR A 577 20.87 -25.22 6.92
N CYS A 578 21.51 -24.63 5.92
CA CYS A 578 21.64 -23.18 5.78
C CYS A 578 21.57 -22.79 4.30
N ASP A 579 20.81 -21.74 4.02
CA ASP A 579 20.84 -21.00 2.76
C ASP A 579 21.22 -19.53 2.98
N VAL A 580 21.89 -18.96 1.99
CA VAL A 580 22.43 -17.61 1.98
C VAL A 580 22.00 -16.95 0.68
N ARG A 581 21.35 -15.79 0.79
CA ARG A 581 20.99 -14.94 -0.35
C ARG A 581 21.72 -13.62 -0.26
N ILE A 582 22.58 -13.34 -1.24
CA ILE A 582 23.24 -12.05 -1.40
C ILE A 582 22.56 -11.35 -2.56
N GLY A 583 21.92 -10.23 -2.27
CA GLY A 583 21.15 -9.48 -3.26
C GLY A 583 21.71 -8.08 -3.42
N ARG A 584 21.81 -7.62 -4.67
CA ARG A 584 21.97 -6.20 -5.04
C ARG A 584 20.88 -5.82 -6.03
N TYR A 585 20.04 -4.88 -5.62
CA TYR A 585 18.85 -4.47 -6.34
C TYR A 585 19.05 -3.04 -6.85
N LEU A 586 19.23 -2.91 -8.15
CA LEU A 586 19.43 -1.64 -8.85
C LEU A 586 18.14 -1.26 -9.56
N ARG A 587 17.72 -0.01 -9.41
CA ARG A 587 16.50 0.50 -10.06
C ARG A 587 16.74 1.89 -10.60
N GLN A 588 16.15 2.20 -11.75
CA GLN A 588 16.09 3.54 -12.30
C GLN A 588 14.64 3.92 -12.61
N PHE A 589 14.30 5.13 -12.19
CA PHE A 589 13.00 5.77 -12.44
C PHE A 589 13.26 7.04 -13.23
N VAL A 590 12.60 7.17 -14.38
CA VAL A 590 12.57 8.42 -15.17
C VAL A 590 11.11 8.81 -15.28
N ILE A 591 10.75 10.02 -14.85
CA ILE A 591 9.35 10.41 -14.67
C ILE A 591 9.15 11.79 -15.24
N THR A 592 8.15 11.93 -16.10
CA THR A 592 7.78 13.18 -16.71
C THR A 592 6.30 13.44 -16.54
N ARG A 593 5.93 14.71 -16.55
CA ARG A 593 4.55 15.16 -16.46
C ARG A 593 4.40 16.34 -17.41
N GLU A 594 3.50 16.21 -18.38
CA GLU A 594 3.37 17.11 -19.51
C GLU A 594 4.75 17.42 -20.16
N ASP A 595 5.20 18.66 -20.10
CA ASP A 595 6.46 19.15 -20.66
C ASP A 595 7.63 19.16 -19.66
N LYS A 596 7.44 18.59 -18.47
CA LYS A 596 8.41 18.67 -17.36
C LYS A 596 8.95 17.31 -16.99
N VAL A 597 10.26 17.22 -16.80
CA VAL A 597 10.88 16.13 -16.05
C VAL A 597 10.56 16.36 -14.58
N GLN A 598 9.84 15.43 -13.97
CA GLN A 598 9.52 15.47 -12.55
C GLN A 598 10.68 14.91 -11.73
N ASN A 599 11.27 13.82 -12.22
CA ASN A 599 12.31 13.13 -11.47
C ASN A 599 13.15 12.19 -12.33
N VAL A 600 14.42 12.03 -11.95
CA VAL A 600 15.30 10.93 -12.36
C VAL A 600 16.01 10.40 -11.12
N VAL A 601 15.71 9.16 -10.72
CA VAL A 601 16.31 8.54 -9.54
C VAL A 601 16.87 7.17 -9.86
N ASN A 602 18.08 6.92 -9.35
CA ASN A 602 18.73 5.62 -9.34
C ASN A 602 18.88 5.15 -7.89
N THR A 603 18.55 3.90 -7.61
CA THR A 603 18.62 3.33 -6.25
C THR A 603 19.38 2.02 -6.22
N GLU A 604 20.06 1.77 -5.10
CA GLU A 604 20.70 0.51 -4.77
C GLU A 604 20.27 0.01 -3.39
N SER A 605 19.83 -1.23 -3.29
CA SER A 605 19.74 -1.96 -2.02
C SER A 605 20.62 -3.20 -2.08
N THR A 606 21.53 -3.36 -1.12
CA THR A 606 22.49 -4.47 -1.10
C THR A 606 22.65 -5.07 0.28
N GLY A 607 22.69 -6.40 0.39
CA GLY A 607 22.92 -7.10 1.64
C GLY A 607 22.86 -8.62 1.52
N VAL A 608 22.86 -9.29 2.68
CA VAL A 608 22.90 -10.74 2.83
C VAL A 608 21.78 -11.19 3.77
N GLY A 609 20.93 -12.10 3.31
CA GLY A 609 19.93 -12.82 4.09
C GLY A 609 20.37 -14.25 4.33
N ILE A 610 20.17 -14.77 5.55
CA ILE A 610 20.64 -16.09 5.96
C ILE A 610 19.50 -16.81 6.67
N ARG A 611 19.12 -17.98 6.16
CA ARG A 611 18.08 -18.83 6.74
C ARG A 611 18.69 -20.16 7.14
N VAL A 612 18.36 -20.64 8.34
CA VAL A 612 18.94 -21.86 8.91
C VAL A 612 17.88 -22.75 9.54
N ILE A 613 18.14 -24.06 9.56
CA ILE A 613 17.38 -25.03 10.38
C ILE A 613 18.27 -25.50 11.52
N VAL A 614 17.81 -25.34 12.77
CA VAL A 614 18.45 -25.91 13.97
C VAL A 614 17.38 -26.63 14.78
N ASN A 615 17.64 -27.87 15.21
CA ASN A 615 16.70 -28.69 15.99
C ASN A 615 15.30 -28.78 15.35
N GLY A 616 15.24 -28.82 14.02
CA GLY A 616 13.98 -28.92 13.27
C GLY A 616 13.19 -27.61 13.15
N ALA A 617 13.72 -26.47 13.59
CA ALA A 617 13.04 -25.17 13.52
C ALA A 617 13.80 -24.17 12.65
N TRP A 618 13.06 -23.26 12.00
CA TRP A 618 13.61 -22.18 11.19
C TRP A 618 14.14 -21.02 12.03
N GLY A 619 15.21 -20.40 11.56
CA GLY A 619 15.66 -19.08 12.00
C GLY A 619 16.19 -18.27 10.82
N PHE A 620 16.00 -16.95 10.88
CA PHE A 620 16.40 -16.02 9.82
C PHE A 620 17.04 -14.78 10.42
N ALA A 621 18.10 -14.29 9.77
CA ALA A 621 18.68 -12.99 10.06
C ALA A 621 19.28 -12.41 8.77
N ALA A 622 19.48 -11.10 8.75
CA ALA A 622 20.03 -10.41 7.59
C ALA A 622 20.95 -9.25 8.00
N THR A 623 21.88 -8.89 7.12
CA THR A 623 22.80 -7.76 7.31
C THR A 623 23.12 -7.07 5.98
N ASN A 624 23.26 -5.75 6.00
CA ASN A 624 23.79 -4.98 4.87
C ASN A 624 25.30 -4.68 5.00
N ALA A 625 25.94 -5.14 6.08
CA ALA A 625 27.38 -5.04 6.26
C ALA A 625 28.08 -6.21 5.54
N LEU A 626 28.73 -5.91 4.41
CA LEU A 626 29.35 -6.91 3.52
C LEU A 626 30.76 -7.31 3.97
N SER A 627 30.91 -7.68 5.23
CA SER A 627 32.14 -8.29 5.77
C SER A 627 31.88 -9.73 6.18
N THR A 628 32.89 -10.60 6.09
CA THR A 628 32.77 -12.01 6.52
C THR A 628 32.41 -12.12 8.00
N ALA A 629 32.90 -11.19 8.83
CA ALA A 629 32.60 -11.17 10.27
C ALA A 629 31.14 -10.78 10.55
N ASP A 630 30.60 -9.77 9.86
CA ASP A 630 29.19 -9.36 10.00
C ASP A 630 28.23 -10.45 9.51
N VAL A 631 28.56 -11.07 8.38
CA VAL A 631 27.78 -12.16 7.80
C VAL A 631 27.82 -13.41 8.69
N ALA A 632 28.97 -13.75 9.28
CA ALA A 632 29.07 -14.82 10.28
C ALA A 632 28.24 -14.53 11.54
N ARG A 633 28.22 -13.29 12.03
CA ARG A 633 27.35 -12.88 13.15
C ARG A 633 25.86 -13.03 12.82
N ALA A 634 25.45 -12.61 11.61
CA ALA A 634 24.07 -12.79 11.17
C ALA A 634 23.69 -14.29 11.11
N ALA A 635 24.58 -15.16 10.62
CA ALA A 635 24.35 -16.62 10.63
C ALA A 635 24.19 -17.18 12.05
N GLN A 636 25.02 -16.73 13.00
CA GLN A 636 24.92 -17.11 14.41
C GLN A 636 23.60 -16.63 15.05
N GLN A 637 23.16 -15.42 14.72
CA GLN A 637 21.87 -14.87 15.16
C GLN A 637 20.70 -15.68 14.60
N ALA A 638 20.73 -16.03 13.30
CA ALA A 638 19.72 -16.90 12.69
C ALA A 638 19.64 -18.25 13.42
N ALA A 639 20.79 -18.84 13.77
CA ALA A 639 20.84 -20.11 14.53
C ALA A 639 20.31 -19.97 15.95
N ALA A 640 20.53 -18.84 16.62
CA ALA A 640 19.97 -18.57 17.94
C ALA A 640 18.43 -18.45 17.89
N ILE A 641 17.90 -17.76 16.87
CA ILE A 641 16.45 -17.66 16.62
C ILE A 641 15.84 -19.04 16.36
N ALA A 642 16.49 -19.87 15.54
CA ALA A 642 16.04 -21.24 15.28
C ALA A 642 15.96 -22.09 16.57
N LYS A 643 16.97 -22.00 17.44
CA LYS A 643 16.96 -22.70 18.74
C LYS A 643 15.82 -22.23 19.65
N ALA A 644 15.53 -20.93 19.67
CA ALA A 644 14.41 -20.39 20.45
C ALA A 644 13.06 -20.90 19.89
N ASN A 645 12.91 -20.91 18.56
CA ASN A 645 11.70 -21.40 17.90
C ASN A 645 11.46 -22.90 18.12
N ALA A 646 12.52 -23.71 18.25
CA ALA A 646 12.40 -25.14 18.50
C ALA A 646 11.64 -25.49 19.80
N GLY A 647 11.62 -24.59 20.79
CA GLY A 647 10.88 -24.81 22.05
C GLY A 647 9.35 -24.71 21.93
N VAL A 648 8.84 -24.07 20.88
CA VAL A 648 7.40 -23.86 20.64
C VAL A 648 6.91 -24.52 19.34
N GLN A 649 7.80 -25.16 18.58
CA GLN A 649 7.47 -25.79 17.32
C GLN A 649 6.87 -27.19 17.54
N THR A 650 5.71 -27.43 16.95
CA THR A 650 4.95 -28.68 17.14
C THR A 650 5.41 -29.83 16.26
N ALA A 651 6.06 -29.54 15.12
CA ALA A 651 6.60 -30.52 14.19
C ALA A 651 7.87 -29.99 13.49
N PRO A 652 8.88 -30.83 13.23
CA PRO A 652 10.11 -30.39 12.57
C PRO A 652 9.86 -30.02 11.11
N VAL A 653 10.64 -29.05 10.60
CA VAL A 653 10.67 -28.67 9.18
C VAL A 653 11.12 -29.86 8.32
N GLN A 654 10.39 -30.13 7.24
CA GLN A 654 10.69 -31.20 6.28
C GLN A 654 10.91 -30.62 4.89
N LEU A 655 12.17 -30.54 4.45
CA LEU A 655 12.50 -30.08 3.10
C LEU A 655 12.46 -31.21 2.08
N ALA A 656 11.74 -31.01 0.97
CA ALA A 656 11.96 -31.79 -0.24
C ALA A 656 13.40 -31.63 -0.73
N LYS A 657 13.94 -32.68 -1.35
CA LYS A 657 15.33 -32.72 -1.81
C LYS A 657 15.49 -31.78 -3.00
N ALA A 658 16.48 -30.89 -2.94
CA ALA A 658 16.98 -30.16 -4.09
C ALA A 658 18.43 -30.63 -4.36
N PRO A 659 18.76 -31.11 -5.57
CA PRO A 659 20.14 -31.48 -5.87
C PRO A 659 21.05 -30.26 -5.81
N GLY A 660 22.23 -30.39 -5.19
CA GLY A 660 23.28 -29.39 -5.27
C GLY A 660 23.74 -29.21 -6.72
N VAL A 661 23.69 -27.98 -7.23
CA VAL A 661 23.98 -27.68 -8.64
C VAL A 661 25.39 -27.14 -8.88
N GLY A 662 26.24 -27.07 -7.85
CA GLY A 662 27.56 -26.47 -7.95
C GLY A 662 27.49 -24.98 -8.25
N GLU A 663 28.52 -24.46 -8.92
CA GLU A 663 28.61 -23.06 -9.35
C GLU A 663 27.98 -22.88 -10.74
N ILE A 664 26.92 -22.07 -10.81
CA ILE A 664 26.20 -21.78 -12.06
C ILE A 664 25.86 -20.30 -12.16
N SER A 665 25.71 -19.81 -13.39
CA SER A 665 25.24 -18.46 -13.65
C SER A 665 24.13 -18.43 -14.70
N TRP A 666 23.19 -17.51 -14.54
CA TRP A 666 22.13 -17.24 -15.50
C TRP A 666 21.90 -15.73 -15.62
N LYS A 667 21.51 -15.28 -16.82
CA LYS A 667 21.16 -13.88 -17.07
C LYS A 667 19.88 -13.80 -17.86
N THR A 668 19.07 -12.78 -17.62
CA THR A 668 17.93 -12.47 -18.48
C THR A 668 18.41 -12.28 -19.92
N PRO A 669 17.77 -12.93 -20.92
CA PRO A 669 18.20 -12.84 -22.32
C PRO A 669 17.75 -11.51 -22.95
N ILE A 670 18.42 -10.41 -22.60
CA ILE A 670 18.17 -9.07 -23.13
C ILE A 670 19.07 -8.75 -24.33
N ARG A 671 18.60 -7.92 -25.26
CA ARG A 671 19.39 -7.41 -26.39
C ARG A 671 20.03 -6.06 -26.10
N LYS A 672 19.35 -5.19 -25.36
CA LYS A 672 19.78 -3.81 -25.04
C LYS A 672 19.58 -3.55 -23.55
N ASN A 673 20.67 -3.44 -22.79
CA ASN A 673 20.58 -3.18 -21.36
C ASN A 673 20.01 -1.79 -21.08
N ALA A 674 18.88 -1.72 -20.36
CA ALA A 674 18.23 -0.45 -20.05
C ALA A 674 19.08 0.45 -19.15
N MET A 675 19.98 -0.09 -18.33
CA MET A 675 20.88 0.71 -17.48
C MET A 675 22.02 1.40 -18.25
N GLU A 676 22.34 0.91 -19.46
CA GLU A 676 23.39 1.47 -20.33
C GLU A 676 22.86 2.60 -21.23
N VAL A 677 21.55 2.66 -21.45
CA VAL A 677 20.93 3.71 -22.27
C VAL A 677 21.07 5.08 -21.58
N PRO A 678 21.57 6.12 -22.26
CA PRO A 678 21.69 7.46 -21.69
C PRO A 678 20.38 8.00 -21.14
N ILE A 679 20.44 8.70 -19.99
CA ILE A 679 19.27 9.35 -19.37
C ILE A 679 18.59 10.33 -20.33
N LYS A 680 19.38 11.04 -21.16
CA LYS A 680 18.85 11.97 -22.15
C LYS A 680 17.90 11.28 -23.14
N GLU A 681 18.28 10.14 -23.70
CA GLU A 681 17.43 9.39 -24.65
C GLU A 681 16.10 8.94 -24.02
N LYS A 682 16.14 8.55 -22.74
CA LYS A 682 14.96 8.17 -21.95
C LYS A 682 14.02 9.35 -21.71
N VAL A 683 14.59 10.50 -21.34
CA VAL A 683 13.84 11.73 -21.11
C VAL A 683 13.22 12.24 -22.41
N ASP A 684 14.00 12.27 -23.50
CA ASP A 684 13.52 12.70 -24.81
C ASP A 684 12.34 11.82 -25.27
N LEU A 685 12.44 10.50 -25.11
CA LEU A 685 11.34 9.57 -25.39
C LEU A 685 10.06 9.93 -24.61
N LEU A 686 10.15 10.12 -23.30
CA LEU A 686 8.99 10.40 -22.46
C LEU A 686 8.37 11.78 -22.75
N LEU A 687 9.19 12.81 -23.01
CA LEU A 687 8.70 14.13 -23.38
C LEU A 687 8.04 14.11 -24.78
N ASP A 688 8.59 13.37 -25.73
CA ASP A 688 7.99 13.18 -27.06
C ASP A 688 6.64 12.46 -26.99
N VAL A 689 6.54 11.45 -26.12
CA VAL A 689 5.29 10.73 -25.81
C VAL A 689 4.24 11.69 -25.24
N ASN A 690 4.63 12.50 -24.24
CA ASN A 690 3.72 13.45 -23.61
C ASN A 690 3.25 14.52 -24.61
N ALA A 691 4.18 15.09 -25.39
CA ALA A 691 3.87 16.06 -26.42
C ALA A 691 2.91 15.50 -27.47
N ALA A 692 3.08 14.24 -27.87
CA ALA A 692 2.20 13.56 -28.81
C ALA A 692 0.77 13.37 -28.25
N ALA A 693 0.63 12.96 -26.99
CA ALA A 693 -0.68 12.85 -26.33
C ALA A 693 -1.36 14.22 -26.17
N MET A 694 -0.62 15.25 -25.75
CA MET A 694 -1.15 16.61 -25.64
C MET A 694 -1.60 17.14 -27.01
N GLY A 695 -0.81 16.94 -28.06
CA GLY A 695 -1.18 17.29 -29.44
C GLY A 695 -2.39 16.51 -29.98
N ALA A 696 -2.63 15.31 -29.46
CA ALA A 696 -3.80 14.49 -29.78
C ALA A 696 -5.05 14.81 -28.94
N GLY A 697 -4.98 15.81 -28.04
CA GLY A 697 -6.12 16.32 -27.29
C GLY A 697 -6.22 15.87 -25.82
N ALA A 698 -5.15 15.31 -25.25
CA ALA A 698 -5.05 15.12 -23.80
C ALA A 698 -5.08 16.47 -23.07
N SER A 699 -5.66 16.47 -21.86
CA SER A 699 -5.61 17.61 -20.93
C SER A 699 -4.42 17.52 -19.98
N PHE A 700 -4.07 16.31 -19.54
CA PHE A 700 -2.91 16.02 -18.70
C PHE A 700 -2.28 14.69 -19.09
N VAL A 701 -0.96 14.57 -18.94
CA VAL A 701 -0.20 13.36 -19.26
C VAL A 701 0.89 13.13 -18.23
N ASN A 702 0.97 11.91 -17.71
CA ASN A 702 2.07 11.43 -16.90
C ASN A 702 2.69 10.20 -17.57
N SER A 703 4.02 10.14 -17.64
CA SER A 703 4.72 8.98 -18.18
C SER A 703 5.99 8.67 -17.39
N MET A 704 6.32 7.38 -17.32
CA MET A 704 7.44 6.88 -16.52
C MET A 704 8.15 5.73 -17.23
N LEU A 705 9.45 5.63 -17.00
CA LEU A 705 10.21 4.39 -17.16
C LEU A 705 10.61 3.86 -15.78
N PHE A 706 10.31 2.58 -15.53
CA PHE A 706 10.78 1.83 -14.38
C PHE A 706 11.66 0.68 -14.84
N LEU A 707 12.95 0.78 -14.55
CA LEU A 707 14.00 -0.12 -15.01
C LEU A 707 14.60 -0.82 -13.79
N VAL A 708 14.77 -2.14 -13.86
CA VAL A 708 15.25 -2.95 -12.74
C VAL A 708 16.38 -3.87 -13.19
N ASN A 709 17.45 -3.92 -12.40
CA ASN A 709 18.48 -4.96 -12.43
C ASN A 709 18.64 -5.59 -11.03
N GLU A 710 18.41 -6.90 -10.91
CA GLU A 710 18.61 -7.65 -9.67
C GLU A 710 19.76 -8.64 -9.84
N GLN A 711 20.82 -8.43 -9.07
CA GLN A 711 21.96 -9.33 -8.97
C GLN A 711 21.71 -10.22 -7.76
N LYS A 712 21.31 -11.47 -8.00
CA LYS A 712 20.91 -12.43 -6.96
C LYS A 712 21.88 -13.58 -6.91
N TYR A 713 22.52 -13.76 -5.76
CA TYR A 713 23.41 -14.87 -5.50
C TYR A 713 22.87 -15.74 -4.37
N PHE A 714 22.65 -17.02 -4.67
CA PHE A 714 22.17 -18.02 -3.71
C PHE A 714 23.27 -19.03 -3.42
N ALA A 715 23.48 -19.36 -2.15
CA ALA A 715 24.32 -20.47 -1.75
C ALA A 715 23.64 -21.32 -0.68
N SER A 716 23.89 -22.63 -0.63
CA SER A 716 23.34 -23.48 0.43
C SER A 716 24.25 -24.62 0.84
N THR A 717 23.96 -25.20 2.00
CA THR A 717 24.66 -26.38 2.52
C THR A 717 24.43 -27.64 1.69
N ASP A 718 23.47 -27.62 0.76
CA ASP A 718 23.20 -28.68 -0.21
C ASP A 718 24.19 -28.66 -1.39
N GLY A 719 25.08 -27.66 -1.48
CA GLY A 719 26.15 -27.59 -2.48
C GLY A 719 25.81 -26.77 -3.73
N SER A 720 24.83 -25.87 -3.65
CA SER A 720 24.48 -24.94 -4.73
C SER A 720 25.12 -23.57 -4.53
N TYR A 721 25.61 -22.97 -5.61
CA TYR A 721 26.10 -21.58 -5.71
C TYR A 721 25.60 -20.99 -7.04
N ILE A 722 24.58 -20.14 -6.98
CA ILE A 722 23.79 -19.73 -8.15
C ILE A 722 23.86 -18.22 -8.28
N ASP A 723 24.42 -17.72 -9.39
CA ASP A 723 24.56 -16.29 -9.68
C ASP A 723 23.62 -15.85 -10.82
N GLN A 724 22.55 -15.14 -10.49
CA GLN A 724 21.54 -14.68 -11.44
C GLN A 724 21.57 -13.16 -11.63
N ASP A 725 21.61 -12.71 -12.88
CA ASP A 725 21.48 -11.30 -13.27
C ASP A 725 20.13 -11.07 -13.97
N VAL A 726 19.18 -10.47 -13.27
CA VAL A 726 17.79 -10.36 -13.69
C VAL A 726 17.46 -8.95 -14.14
N HIS A 727 16.94 -8.77 -15.35
CA HIS A 727 16.55 -7.46 -15.90
C HIS A 727 15.06 -7.39 -16.17
N ARG A 728 14.43 -6.27 -15.83
CA ARG A 728 13.00 -6.02 -16.07
C ARG A 728 12.73 -4.55 -16.43
N ILE A 729 11.69 -4.32 -17.21
CA ILE A 729 11.28 -2.99 -17.71
C ILE A 729 9.76 -2.80 -17.59
N TRP A 730 9.34 -1.58 -17.27
CA TRP A 730 7.96 -1.13 -17.37
C TRP A 730 7.92 0.34 -17.81
N ALA A 731 6.95 0.67 -18.66
CA ALA A 731 6.79 2.01 -19.21
C ALA A 731 5.35 2.51 -19.02
N PRO A 732 4.87 2.70 -17.78
CA PRO A 732 3.51 3.14 -17.54
C PRO A 732 3.29 4.57 -18.01
N MET A 733 2.07 4.83 -18.46
CA MET A 733 1.58 6.18 -18.72
C MET A 733 0.10 6.30 -18.37
N THR A 734 -0.32 7.52 -18.03
CA THR A 734 -1.72 7.86 -17.78
C THR A 734 -2.05 9.12 -18.54
N ILE A 735 -3.11 9.05 -19.35
CA ILE A 735 -3.58 10.17 -20.16
C ILE A 735 -4.98 10.54 -19.72
N THR A 736 -5.19 11.83 -19.45
CA THR A 736 -6.45 12.38 -18.94
C THR A 736 -7.05 13.34 -19.95
N ALA A 737 -8.34 13.21 -20.23
CA ALA A 737 -9.13 14.19 -20.96
C ALA A 737 -10.17 14.81 -20.02
N ILE A 738 -10.38 16.13 -20.12
CA ILE A 738 -11.36 16.89 -19.34
C ILE A 738 -12.36 17.55 -20.28
N ASP A 739 -13.64 17.33 -20.04
CA ASP A 739 -14.70 18.17 -20.61
C ASP A 739 -14.93 19.38 -19.69
N LYS A 740 -14.43 20.55 -20.12
CA LYS A 740 -14.52 21.80 -19.35
C LYS A 740 -15.96 22.25 -19.10
N ALA A 741 -16.92 21.88 -19.95
CA ALA A 741 -18.30 22.30 -19.79
C ALA A 741 -19.01 21.54 -18.68
N SER A 742 -18.82 20.22 -18.61
CA SER A 742 -19.45 19.37 -17.58
C SER A 742 -18.57 19.16 -16.34
N GLY A 743 -17.28 19.49 -16.40
CA GLY A 743 -16.30 19.17 -15.35
C GLY A 743 -15.95 17.68 -15.26
N LYS A 744 -16.48 16.84 -16.16
CA LYS A 744 -16.14 15.42 -16.22
C LYS A 744 -14.72 15.23 -16.74
N PHE A 745 -14.04 14.21 -16.23
CA PHE A 745 -12.76 13.77 -16.76
C PHE A 745 -12.75 12.25 -16.96
N ARG A 746 -11.91 11.77 -17.87
CA ARG A 746 -11.65 10.36 -18.11
C ARG A 746 -10.18 10.10 -18.34
N THR A 747 -9.74 8.94 -17.88
CA THR A 747 -8.37 8.47 -18.02
C THR A 747 -8.29 7.24 -18.93
N ARG A 748 -7.12 7.08 -19.55
CA ARG A 748 -6.71 5.91 -20.33
C ARG A 748 -5.25 5.63 -20.00
N GLU A 749 -4.98 4.47 -19.42
CA GLU A 749 -3.62 4.04 -19.08
C GLU A 749 -2.91 3.39 -20.28
N GLY A 750 -1.58 3.26 -20.22
CA GLY A 750 -0.85 2.54 -21.26
C GLY A 750 -1.26 1.08 -21.36
N LEU A 751 -1.36 0.54 -22.57
CA LEU A 751 -1.71 -0.88 -22.81
C LEU A 751 -0.48 -1.80 -22.83
N SER A 752 0.69 -1.30 -22.40
CA SER A 752 1.91 -2.09 -22.21
C SER A 752 1.86 -2.92 -20.94
N ALA A 753 2.41 -4.13 -20.98
CA ALA A 753 2.70 -4.91 -19.78
C ALA A 753 4.12 -4.61 -19.26
N PRO A 754 4.38 -4.78 -17.95
CA PRO A 754 5.74 -4.91 -17.45
C PRO A 754 6.37 -6.23 -17.92
N MET A 755 7.64 -6.22 -18.33
CA MET A 755 8.31 -7.34 -19.01
C MET A 755 9.70 -7.67 -18.45
N GLY A 756 10.10 -8.94 -18.53
CA GLY A 756 11.47 -9.41 -18.32
C GLY A 756 12.33 -9.25 -19.58
N LEU A 757 12.40 -8.03 -20.11
CA LEU A 757 13.12 -7.66 -21.33
C LEU A 757 14.03 -6.45 -21.07
N GLY A 758 14.96 -6.20 -21.99
CA GLY A 758 15.76 -4.98 -21.98
C GLY A 758 15.04 -3.79 -22.61
N TYR A 759 15.79 -2.72 -22.88
CA TYR A 759 15.29 -1.50 -23.50
C TYR A 759 14.74 -1.71 -24.92
N GLU A 760 15.09 -2.82 -25.57
CA GLU A 760 14.50 -3.22 -26.85
C GLU A 760 12.98 -3.39 -26.81
N TYR A 761 12.39 -3.52 -25.61
CA TYR A 761 10.94 -3.52 -25.46
C TYR A 761 10.32 -2.24 -26.03
N LEU A 762 11.02 -1.11 -26.01
CA LEU A 762 10.54 0.19 -26.48
C LEU A 762 10.85 0.49 -27.96
N ASP A 763 11.31 -0.52 -28.73
CA ASP A 763 11.63 -0.35 -30.16
C ASP A 763 10.38 -0.10 -31.04
N GLY A 764 9.16 -0.36 -30.54
CA GLY A 764 7.92 -0.21 -31.30
C GLY A 764 7.81 -1.14 -32.51
N ALA A 765 8.44 -2.32 -32.47
CA ALA A 765 8.50 -3.22 -33.61
C ALA A 765 7.11 -3.78 -33.97
N ALA A 766 6.78 -3.80 -35.27
CA ALA A 766 5.48 -4.25 -35.76
C ALA A 766 5.11 -5.68 -35.31
N ALA A 767 6.09 -6.58 -35.17
CA ALA A 767 5.88 -7.95 -34.70
C ALA A 767 5.41 -8.04 -33.23
N GLY A 768 5.60 -6.97 -32.44
CA GLY A 768 5.11 -6.87 -31.06
C GLY A 768 3.73 -6.23 -30.94
N LYS A 769 3.12 -5.78 -32.04
CA LYS A 769 1.81 -5.10 -32.06
C LYS A 769 0.70 -6.05 -32.49
N VAL A 770 -0.45 -5.95 -31.84
CA VAL A 770 -1.68 -6.71 -32.18
C VAL A 770 -2.81 -5.71 -32.41
N LEU A 771 -3.29 -5.62 -33.65
CA LEU A 771 -4.46 -4.81 -34.00
C LEU A 771 -5.73 -5.61 -33.74
N THR A 772 -6.54 -5.15 -32.78
CA THR A 772 -7.82 -5.77 -32.45
C THR A 772 -8.94 -5.34 -33.41
N PRO A 773 -10.05 -6.10 -33.52
CA PRO A 773 -11.10 -5.84 -34.51
C PRO A 773 -11.81 -4.48 -34.39
N ASN A 774 -11.73 -3.84 -33.22
CA ASN A 774 -12.22 -2.47 -32.95
C ASN A 774 -11.17 -1.38 -33.23
N GLY A 775 -10.03 -1.72 -33.81
CA GLY A 775 -8.98 -0.76 -34.16
C GLY A 775 -8.08 -0.35 -33.00
N VAL A 776 -8.13 -1.05 -31.86
CA VAL A 776 -7.21 -0.79 -30.74
C VAL A 776 -5.93 -1.59 -30.95
N VAL A 777 -4.78 -0.90 -30.91
CA VAL A 777 -3.47 -1.55 -30.92
C VAL A 777 -3.13 -1.98 -29.50
N ASN A 778 -2.83 -3.26 -29.33
CA ASN A 778 -2.28 -3.82 -28.09
C ASN A 778 -0.84 -4.28 -28.32
N TYR A 779 -0.12 -4.52 -27.23
CA TYR A 779 1.32 -4.76 -27.27
C TYR A 779 1.68 -6.08 -26.58
N GLY A 780 2.64 -6.81 -27.16
CA GLY A 780 3.19 -8.07 -26.66
C GLY A 780 4.66 -7.92 -26.30
N SER A 781 5.55 -8.31 -27.21
CA SER A 781 7.01 -8.30 -27.00
C SER A 781 7.71 -6.98 -27.37
N SER A 782 6.97 -5.99 -27.90
CA SER A 782 7.47 -4.65 -28.18
C SER A 782 6.35 -3.62 -28.06
N TYR A 783 6.66 -2.44 -27.52
CA TYR A 783 5.73 -1.39 -27.16
C TYR A 783 6.10 -0.09 -27.89
N ASP A 784 5.14 0.47 -28.61
CA ASP A 784 5.23 1.79 -29.21
C ASP A 784 4.48 2.79 -28.33
N MET A 785 5.20 3.31 -27.34
CA MET A 785 4.63 4.19 -26.31
C MET A 785 4.01 5.47 -26.90
N LYS A 786 4.57 5.98 -28.00
CA LYS A 786 4.08 7.22 -28.64
C LYS A 786 2.79 6.99 -29.41
N GLU A 787 2.71 5.90 -30.16
CA GLU A 787 1.47 5.48 -30.83
C GLU A 787 0.36 5.26 -29.81
N ASP A 788 0.68 4.55 -28.72
CA ASP A 788 -0.28 4.27 -27.66
C ASP A 788 -0.79 5.56 -26.98
N ALA A 789 0.10 6.54 -26.79
CA ALA A 789 -0.24 7.81 -26.15
C ALA A 789 -1.20 8.65 -27.01
N ILE A 790 -1.01 8.66 -28.34
CA ILE A 790 -1.93 9.30 -29.27
C ILE A 790 -3.30 8.61 -29.24
N ALA A 791 -3.32 7.27 -29.24
CA ALA A 791 -4.55 6.49 -29.16
C ALA A 791 -5.29 6.73 -27.84
N ALA A 792 -4.56 6.74 -26.72
CA ALA A 792 -5.08 6.98 -25.38
C ALA A 792 -5.75 8.34 -25.23
N ALA A 793 -5.15 9.40 -25.79
CA ALA A 793 -5.75 10.74 -25.78
C ALA A 793 -7.12 10.75 -26.48
N LYS A 794 -7.20 10.16 -27.67
CA LYS A 794 -8.45 10.06 -28.44
C LYS A 794 -9.49 9.20 -27.71
N GLN A 795 -9.07 8.07 -27.16
CA GLN A 795 -9.94 7.16 -26.41
C GLN A 795 -10.44 7.80 -25.10
N ALA A 796 -9.62 8.55 -24.38
CA ALA A 796 -10.07 9.29 -23.20
C ALA A 796 -11.12 10.36 -23.55
N GLN A 797 -10.98 11.02 -24.71
CA GLN A 797 -12.00 11.94 -25.23
C GLN A 797 -13.28 11.23 -25.69
N GLU A 798 -13.17 10.02 -26.26
CA GLU A 798 -14.31 9.19 -26.65
C GLU A 798 -15.08 8.71 -25.40
N LYS A 799 -14.35 8.25 -24.38
CA LYS A 799 -14.88 7.84 -23.07
C LYS A 799 -15.80 8.91 -22.47
N LEU A 800 -15.40 10.19 -22.50
CA LEU A 800 -16.21 11.31 -22.00
C LEU A 800 -17.63 11.39 -22.61
N LYS A 801 -17.83 10.83 -23.81
CA LYS A 801 -19.08 10.86 -24.58
C LYS A 801 -19.78 9.50 -24.61
N ALA A 802 -19.14 8.44 -24.14
CA ALA A 802 -19.67 7.09 -24.23
C ALA A 802 -20.83 6.90 -23.23
N PRO A 803 -21.90 6.19 -23.63
CA PRO A 803 -23.01 5.90 -22.74
C PRO A 803 -22.60 4.89 -21.67
N SER A 804 -23.09 5.08 -20.44
CA SER A 804 -22.96 4.07 -19.39
C SER A 804 -23.68 2.77 -19.78
N VAL A 805 -23.12 1.63 -19.36
CA VAL A 805 -23.72 0.32 -19.61
C VAL A 805 -25.06 0.13 -18.92
N LYS A 806 -25.95 -0.68 -19.49
CA LYS A 806 -27.15 -1.13 -18.78
C LYS A 806 -26.78 -2.36 -17.93
N PRO A 807 -27.09 -2.39 -16.62
CA PRO A 807 -26.89 -3.60 -15.84
C PRO A 807 -27.63 -4.80 -16.44
N GLY A 808 -27.02 -5.98 -16.40
CA GLY A 808 -27.64 -7.18 -16.96
C GLY A 808 -26.67 -8.31 -17.28
N LYS A 809 -27.15 -9.28 -18.03
CA LYS A 809 -26.38 -10.44 -18.49
C LYS A 809 -25.81 -10.19 -19.88
N TYR A 810 -24.50 -10.38 -20.03
CA TYR A 810 -23.77 -10.16 -21.27
C TYR A 810 -22.80 -11.29 -21.53
N ASP A 811 -22.55 -11.58 -22.81
CA ASP A 811 -21.37 -12.33 -23.21
C ASP A 811 -20.17 -11.39 -23.17
N LEU A 812 -19.10 -11.79 -22.50
CA LEU A 812 -17.88 -11.00 -22.39
C LEU A 812 -16.80 -11.60 -23.29
N ILE A 813 -16.16 -10.74 -24.07
CA ILE A 813 -14.88 -11.06 -24.72
C ILE A 813 -13.82 -10.29 -23.93
N LEU A 814 -12.84 -11.01 -23.39
CA LEU A 814 -11.80 -10.42 -22.54
C LEU A 814 -10.45 -10.52 -23.23
N ASP A 815 -9.86 -9.37 -23.55
CA ASP A 815 -8.52 -9.28 -24.13
C ASP A 815 -7.45 -9.71 -23.10
N PRO A 816 -6.32 -10.30 -23.52
CA PRO A 816 -5.20 -10.64 -22.63
C PRO A 816 -4.71 -9.49 -21.75
N SER A 817 -4.77 -8.24 -22.22
CA SER A 817 -4.46 -7.04 -21.41
C SER A 817 -5.39 -6.84 -20.20
N HIS A 818 -6.52 -7.53 -20.18
CA HIS A 818 -7.48 -7.57 -19.08
C HIS A 818 -7.46 -8.92 -18.36
N THR A 819 -7.55 -10.02 -19.11
CA THR A 819 -7.72 -11.40 -18.59
C THR A 819 -6.60 -11.84 -17.66
N TRP A 820 -5.37 -11.32 -17.85
CA TRP A 820 -4.23 -11.64 -17.00
C TRP A 820 -4.53 -11.37 -15.50
N LEU A 821 -5.23 -10.28 -15.19
CA LEU A 821 -5.57 -9.90 -13.82
C LEU A 821 -6.66 -10.81 -13.25
N THR A 822 -7.64 -11.19 -14.08
CA THR A 822 -8.67 -12.17 -13.69
C THR A 822 -8.02 -13.52 -13.37
N ILE A 823 -7.04 -13.98 -14.15
CA ILE A 823 -6.26 -15.19 -13.88
C ILE A 823 -5.48 -15.04 -12.56
N HIS A 824 -4.77 -13.93 -12.40
CA HIS A 824 -3.97 -13.63 -11.21
C HIS A 824 -4.78 -13.79 -9.91
N GLU A 825 -5.92 -13.11 -9.86
CA GLU A 825 -6.73 -13.00 -8.64
C GLU A 825 -7.63 -14.22 -8.39
N SER A 826 -8.17 -14.82 -9.45
CA SER A 826 -9.16 -15.88 -9.33
C SER A 826 -8.62 -17.28 -9.55
N ILE A 827 -7.38 -17.46 -10.05
CA ILE A 827 -6.73 -18.78 -10.18
C ILE A 827 -5.36 -18.79 -9.51
N GLY A 828 -4.51 -17.80 -9.81
CA GLY A 828 -3.13 -17.75 -9.32
C GLY A 828 -3.06 -17.83 -7.80
N HIS A 829 -3.59 -16.81 -7.11
CA HIS A 829 -3.59 -16.76 -5.66
C HIS A 829 -4.32 -17.94 -4.98
N PRO A 830 -5.51 -18.37 -5.44
CA PRO A 830 -6.20 -19.55 -4.92
C PRO A 830 -5.40 -20.86 -4.98
N LEU A 831 -4.49 -20.99 -5.94
CA LEU A 831 -3.72 -22.22 -6.13
C LEU A 831 -2.30 -22.13 -5.55
N GLU A 832 -2.04 -21.12 -4.70
CA GLU A 832 -0.90 -21.15 -3.78
C GLU A 832 -1.24 -22.04 -2.58
N LEU A 833 -0.51 -23.15 -2.42
CA LEU A 833 -0.76 -24.15 -1.38
C LEU A 833 -0.83 -23.59 0.04
N ASP A 834 0.02 -22.64 0.43
CA ASP A 834 -0.06 -22.00 1.74
C ASP A 834 -1.40 -21.30 1.99
N ARG A 835 -2.05 -20.70 0.98
CA ARG A 835 -3.43 -20.20 1.09
C ARG A 835 -4.45 -21.32 1.22
N VAL A 836 -4.25 -22.41 0.49
CA VAL A 836 -5.10 -23.62 0.57
C VAL A 836 -5.05 -24.23 1.97
N LEU A 837 -3.87 -24.19 2.61
CA LEU A 837 -3.65 -24.66 3.99
C LEU A 837 -4.07 -23.64 5.05
N GLY A 838 -4.49 -22.43 4.65
CA GLY A 838 -4.90 -21.37 5.57
C GLY A 838 -3.75 -20.64 6.27
N TYR A 839 -2.50 -20.85 5.85
CA TYR A 839 -1.34 -20.19 6.46
C TYR A 839 -1.38 -18.67 6.31
N GLU A 840 -2.08 -18.17 5.29
CA GLU A 840 -2.22 -16.73 5.04
C GLU A 840 -3.57 -16.15 5.50
N ALA A 841 -4.43 -16.95 6.16
CA ALA A 841 -5.84 -16.61 6.45
C ALA A 841 -6.03 -15.24 7.11
N ASN A 842 -5.13 -14.86 8.01
CA ASN A 842 -5.21 -13.61 8.77
C ASN A 842 -4.89 -12.35 7.96
N TYR A 843 -4.16 -12.48 6.84
CA TYR A 843 -3.68 -11.33 6.07
C TYR A 843 -4.03 -11.43 4.59
N ALA A 844 -3.59 -12.50 3.93
CA ALA A 844 -3.78 -12.71 2.50
C ALA A 844 -4.98 -13.62 2.13
N GLY A 845 -5.81 -13.97 3.12
CA GLY A 845 -7.04 -14.75 2.94
C GLY A 845 -6.78 -16.24 2.80
N THR A 846 -7.81 -17.00 2.45
CA THR A 846 -7.75 -18.45 2.21
C THR A 846 -8.07 -18.77 0.76
N SER A 847 -8.10 -20.06 0.42
CA SER A 847 -8.56 -20.52 -0.89
C SER A 847 -9.83 -21.35 -0.78
N PHE A 848 -10.75 -21.16 -1.73
CA PHE A 848 -11.88 -22.06 -1.92
C PHE A 848 -11.47 -23.41 -2.56
N ALA A 849 -10.28 -23.50 -3.16
CA ALA A 849 -9.78 -24.67 -3.89
C ALA A 849 -9.02 -25.63 -2.95
N THR A 850 -9.75 -26.18 -1.98
CA THR A 850 -9.23 -27.05 -0.91
C THR A 850 -8.66 -28.38 -1.40
N LEU A 851 -7.83 -29.05 -0.59
CA LEU A 851 -7.14 -30.30 -0.97
C LEU A 851 -8.11 -31.41 -1.42
N ASP A 852 -9.26 -31.54 -0.75
CA ASP A 852 -10.32 -32.50 -1.12
C ASP A 852 -10.89 -32.23 -2.53
N LYS A 853 -10.94 -30.97 -2.97
CA LYS A 853 -11.36 -30.61 -4.33
C LYS A 853 -10.35 -31.04 -5.37
N ARG A 854 -9.05 -31.00 -5.07
CA ARG A 854 -8.03 -31.57 -5.96
C ARG A 854 -8.19 -33.09 -6.06
N GLU A 855 -8.37 -33.78 -4.93
CA GLU A 855 -8.60 -35.24 -4.91
C GLU A 855 -9.83 -35.65 -5.71
N GLN A 856 -10.88 -34.82 -5.68
CA GLN A 856 -12.11 -35.03 -6.44
C GLN A 856 -12.05 -34.56 -7.90
N HIS A 857 -10.90 -34.03 -8.37
CA HIS A 857 -10.76 -33.40 -9.69
C HIS A 857 -11.84 -32.34 -9.97
N PHE A 858 -12.05 -31.45 -9.01
CA PHE A 858 -13.07 -30.40 -9.04
C PHE A 858 -13.09 -29.65 -10.37
N GLN A 859 -14.30 -29.48 -10.91
CA GLN A 859 -14.53 -28.73 -12.15
C GLN A 859 -14.38 -27.23 -11.89
N TYR A 860 -13.16 -26.75 -12.07
CA TYR A 860 -12.79 -25.36 -11.89
C TYR A 860 -13.31 -24.45 -13.01
N GLY A 861 -13.26 -24.92 -14.25
CA GLY A 861 -13.71 -24.20 -15.44
C GLY A 861 -14.20 -25.13 -16.55
N SER A 862 -14.50 -24.61 -17.73
CA SER A 862 -14.91 -25.45 -18.87
C SER A 862 -13.74 -26.26 -19.43
N GLU A 863 -14.01 -27.18 -20.36
CA GLU A 863 -12.97 -27.96 -21.04
C GLU A 863 -11.95 -27.10 -21.82
N HIS A 864 -12.31 -25.86 -22.16
CA HIS A 864 -11.43 -24.90 -22.82
C HIS A 864 -10.37 -24.33 -21.86
N VAL A 865 -10.64 -24.36 -20.55
CA VAL A 865 -9.76 -23.77 -19.53
C VAL A 865 -8.62 -24.73 -19.19
N ASN A 866 -7.43 -24.40 -19.67
CA ASN A 866 -6.19 -25.14 -19.39
C ASN A 866 -5.18 -24.15 -18.82
N ILE A 867 -4.83 -24.29 -17.55
CA ILE A 867 -3.96 -23.35 -16.82
C ILE A 867 -2.69 -24.05 -16.41
N PHE A 868 -1.56 -23.42 -16.70
CA PHE A 868 -0.23 -23.91 -16.32
C PHE A 868 0.54 -22.84 -15.54
N ALA A 869 1.46 -23.28 -14.70
CA ALA A 869 2.42 -22.44 -14.01
C ALA A 869 3.81 -22.63 -14.64
N ASP A 870 4.54 -21.54 -14.91
CA ASP A 870 5.81 -21.61 -15.64
C ASP A 870 6.72 -20.38 -15.44
N LYS A 871 7.80 -20.54 -14.66
CA LYS A 871 8.86 -19.52 -14.48
C LYS A 871 9.95 -19.53 -15.55
N THR A 872 9.77 -20.25 -16.66
CA THR A 872 10.73 -20.33 -17.77
C THR A 872 10.29 -19.56 -19.02
N GLN A 873 9.06 -19.02 -19.02
CA GLN A 873 8.51 -18.26 -20.15
C GLN A 873 9.41 -17.06 -20.52
N PRO A 874 9.98 -17.02 -21.73
CA PRO A 874 10.81 -15.90 -22.19
C PRO A 874 10.04 -14.56 -22.14
N GLY A 875 10.72 -13.49 -21.72
CA GLY A 875 10.14 -12.14 -21.63
C GLY A 875 9.16 -11.93 -20.47
N SER A 876 8.80 -12.97 -19.71
CA SER A 876 7.97 -12.83 -18.51
C SER A 876 8.74 -12.21 -17.34
N LEU A 877 8.04 -11.49 -16.45
CA LEU A 877 8.62 -10.93 -15.24
C LEU A 877 9.14 -12.00 -14.27
N GLY A 878 8.44 -13.14 -14.19
CA GLY A 878 8.78 -14.25 -13.32
C GLY A 878 9.92 -15.13 -13.82
N ALA A 879 10.49 -14.84 -15.01
CA ALA A 879 11.53 -15.65 -15.61
C ALA A 879 12.84 -15.63 -14.81
N VAL A 880 13.20 -16.77 -14.22
CA VAL A 880 14.50 -17.02 -13.58
C VAL A 880 14.89 -18.47 -13.79
N ALA A 881 16.18 -18.79 -13.70
CA ALA A 881 16.63 -20.18 -13.83
C ALA A 881 16.36 -20.99 -12.56
N TYR A 882 16.48 -20.36 -11.40
CA TYR A 882 16.27 -20.97 -10.09
C TYR A 882 15.52 -20.00 -9.17
N ASP A 883 14.72 -20.56 -8.28
CA ASP A 883 14.01 -19.80 -7.25
C ASP A 883 14.91 -19.48 -6.04
N ASP A 884 14.36 -18.83 -5.00
CA ASP A 884 15.13 -18.41 -3.82
C ASP A 884 15.43 -19.54 -2.81
N GLU A 885 15.16 -20.80 -3.19
CA GLU A 885 15.60 -22.03 -2.51
C GLU A 885 16.60 -22.84 -3.33
N GLY A 886 17.04 -22.31 -4.47
CA GLY A 886 17.92 -22.99 -5.40
C GLY A 886 17.24 -24.13 -6.17
N VAL A 887 15.91 -24.11 -6.28
CA VAL A 887 15.14 -25.08 -7.07
C VAL A 887 15.06 -24.63 -8.52
N LYS A 888 15.38 -25.53 -9.46
CA LYS A 888 15.31 -25.25 -10.90
C LYS A 888 13.87 -24.94 -11.30
N CYS A 889 13.64 -23.79 -11.93
CA CYS A 889 12.32 -23.43 -12.44
C CYS A 889 11.88 -24.35 -13.59
N LYS A 890 10.59 -24.68 -13.61
CA LYS A 890 9.96 -25.58 -14.60
C LYS A 890 8.54 -25.13 -14.93
N ARG A 891 7.88 -25.88 -15.83
CA ARG A 891 6.46 -25.77 -16.16
C ARG A 891 5.68 -26.97 -15.62
N TRP A 892 4.47 -26.74 -15.11
CA TRP A 892 3.52 -27.78 -14.71
C TRP A 892 2.07 -27.29 -14.86
N ASP A 893 1.12 -28.22 -14.88
CA ASP A 893 -0.30 -27.90 -15.03
C ASP A 893 -0.97 -27.69 -13.67
N LEU A 894 -1.84 -26.68 -13.58
CA LEU A 894 -2.67 -26.40 -12.41
C LEU A 894 -4.13 -26.81 -12.66
N ILE A 895 -4.62 -26.54 -13.87
CA ILE A 895 -5.96 -26.92 -14.33
C ILE A 895 -5.84 -27.55 -15.73
N SER A 896 -6.39 -28.74 -15.91
CA SER A 896 -6.37 -29.48 -17.18
C SER A 896 -7.78 -29.85 -17.61
N ASN A 897 -8.19 -29.44 -18.82
CA ASN A 897 -9.56 -29.56 -19.33
C ASN A 897 -10.62 -29.13 -18.30
N GLY A 898 -10.39 -27.98 -17.67
CA GLY A 898 -11.27 -27.42 -16.65
C GLY A 898 -11.19 -28.05 -15.27
N LYS A 899 -10.39 -29.10 -15.06
CA LYS A 899 -10.28 -29.81 -13.76
C LYS A 899 -9.04 -29.38 -13.00
N LEU A 900 -9.20 -29.13 -11.70
CA LEU A 900 -8.08 -28.87 -10.79
C LEU A 900 -7.19 -30.12 -10.66
N VAL A 901 -5.90 -29.98 -10.95
CA VAL A 901 -4.94 -31.10 -10.92
C VAL A 901 -3.78 -30.88 -9.94
N ASP A 902 -3.39 -29.63 -9.68
CA ASP A 902 -2.24 -29.34 -8.83
C ASP A 902 -2.26 -27.94 -8.21
N TYR A 903 -1.28 -27.69 -7.35
CA TYR A 903 -0.99 -26.41 -6.71
C TYR A 903 0.45 -25.96 -6.98
N GLN A 904 0.75 -24.73 -6.57
CA GLN A 904 2.10 -24.18 -6.51
C GLN A 904 2.74 -24.57 -5.17
N THR A 905 3.99 -25.03 -5.12
CA THR A 905 4.63 -25.49 -3.87
C THR A 905 6.11 -25.11 -3.71
N ILE A 906 6.53 -24.90 -2.45
CA ILE A 906 7.95 -24.77 -2.05
C ILE A 906 8.48 -26.04 -1.37
N ARG A 907 9.78 -26.09 -1.05
CA ARG A 907 10.43 -27.32 -0.56
C ARG A 907 9.81 -27.85 0.73
N ASP A 908 9.42 -26.98 1.66
CA ASP A 908 8.85 -27.40 2.95
C ASP A 908 7.35 -27.78 2.88
N GLN A 909 6.74 -27.72 1.69
CA GLN A 909 5.34 -28.05 1.49
C GLN A 909 5.12 -29.23 0.53
N ALA A 910 6.07 -29.51 -0.36
CA ALA A 910 5.90 -30.51 -1.42
C ALA A 910 5.41 -31.87 -0.90
N HIS A 911 5.91 -32.30 0.26
CA HIS A 911 5.52 -33.56 0.91
C HIS A 911 4.03 -33.63 1.29
N ILE A 912 3.37 -32.48 1.51
CA ILE A 912 1.94 -32.39 1.84
C ILE A 912 1.08 -32.88 0.66
N LEU A 913 1.56 -32.70 -0.57
CA LEU A 913 0.90 -33.18 -1.79
C LEU A 913 1.44 -34.53 -2.28
N GLY A 914 2.32 -35.18 -1.50
CA GLY A 914 3.04 -36.39 -1.91
C GLY A 914 4.12 -36.13 -2.98
N LYS A 915 4.50 -34.88 -3.23
CA LYS A 915 5.58 -34.53 -4.17
C LYS A 915 6.95 -34.77 -3.53
N THR A 916 7.89 -35.26 -4.32
CA THR A 916 9.29 -35.47 -3.90
C THR A 916 10.19 -34.26 -4.17
N GLU A 917 9.69 -33.28 -4.91
CA GLU A 917 10.39 -32.05 -5.31
C GLU A 917 9.44 -30.83 -5.27
N SER A 918 10.02 -29.64 -5.13
CA SER A 918 9.30 -28.36 -5.20
C SER A 918 9.03 -27.95 -6.65
N ASP A 919 8.03 -27.08 -6.84
CA ASP A 919 7.74 -26.46 -8.14
C ASP A 919 8.55 -25.19 -8.43
N GLY A 920 9.50 -24.81 -7.55
CA GLY A 920 10.31 -23.59 -7.73
C GLY A 920 9.54 -22.30 -7.41
N CYS A 921 8.67 -22.36 -6.40
CA CYS A 921 7.77 -21.26 -6.02
C CYS A 921 8.28 -20.44 -4.82
N CYS A 922 9.54 -20.59 -4.39
CA CYS A 922 10.06 -19.82 -3.26
C CYS A 922 10.66 -18.50 -3.72
N TYR A 923 10.31 -17.41 -3.04
CA TYR A 923 10.76 -16.06 -3.42
C TYR A 923 10.86 -15.15 -2.20
N ALA A 924 11.82 -14.22 -2.26
CA ALA A 924 11.90 -13.06 -1.39
C ALA A 924 12.17 -11.79 -2.21
N ASP A 925 11.49 -10.73 -1.83
CA ASP A 925 11.55 -9.42 -2.50
C ASP A 925 12.85 -8.65 -2.24
N SER A 926 13.56 -9.00 -1.16
CA SER A 926 14.81 -8.38 -0.75
C SER A 926 15.78 -9.36 -0.07
N TRP A 927 17.03 -8.93 0.09
CA TRP A 927 18.03 -9.63 0.90
C TRP A 927 17.64 -9.69 2.39
N SER A 928 16.77 -8.79 2.86
CA SER A 928 16.38 -8.64 4.27
C SER A 928 15.07 -9.31 4.64
N SER A 929 14.35 -9.85 3.66
CA SER A 929 13.05 -10.50 3.83
C SER A 929 13.21 -12.01 3.87
N VAL A 930 12.45 -12.72 4.72
CA VAL A 930 12.42 -14.19 4.70
C VAL A 930 11.74 -14.68 3.42
N GLN A 931 12.33 -15.66 2.74
CA GLN A 931 11.69 -16.26 1.56
C GLN A 931 10.59 -17.24 1.94
N PHE A 932 9.50 -17.22 1.19
CA PHE A 932 8.33 -18.11 1.38
C PHE A 932 7.63 -18.33 0.03
N GLN A 933 6.53 -19.09 0.04
CA GLN A 933 5.79 -19.42 -1.16
C GLN A 933 5.19 -18.17 -1.85
N ARG A 934 5.50 -18.02 -3.14
CA ARG A 934 4.96 -17.02 -4.07
C ARG A 934 4.57 -17.64 -5.40
N MET A 935 3.76 -16.95 -6.18
CA MET A 935 3.32 -17.46 -7.48
C MET A 935 4.44 -17.61 -8.50
N ALA A 936 4.23 -18.56 -9.41
CA ALA A 936 4.89 -18.58 -10.72
C ALA A 936 4.15 -17.67 -11.72
N ASN A 937 4.55 -17.70 -12.99
CA ASN A 937 3.67 -17.17 -14.03
C ASN A 937 2.54 -18.17 -14.25
N VAL A 938 1.31 -17.80 -13.90
CA VAL A 938 0.12 -18.65 -14.07
C VAL A 938 -0.62 -18.23 -15.34
N SER A 939 -0.57 -19.05 -16.38
CA SER A 939 -1.08 -18.69 -17.72
C SER A 939 -2.18 -19.64 -18.16
N MET A 940 -3.16 -19.10 -18.90
CA MET A 940 -4.11 -19.89 -19.67
C MET A 940 -3.51 -20.22 -21.03
N ALA A 941 -3.45 -21.51 -21.37
CA ALA A 941 -2.98 -21.96 -22.67
C ALA A 941 -3.88 -21.41 -23.79
N PRO A 942 -3.31 -21.06 -24.95
CA PRO A 942 -4.09 -20.67 -26.13
C PRO A 942 -4.98 -21.82 -26.62
N GLY A 943 -6.02 -21.47 -27.38
CA GLY A 943 -6.85 -22.44 -28.08
C GLY A 943 -6.03 -23.29 -29.05
N LYS A 944 -6.31 -24.59 -29.11
CA LYS A 944 -5.60 -25.54 -29.99
C LYS A 944 -6.00 -25.44 -31.46
N SER A 945 -7.19 -24.91 -31.73
CA SER A 945 -7.75 -24.77 -33.07
C SER A 945 -7.65 -23.31 -33.52
N PRO A 946 -7.37 -23.04 -34.81
CA PRO A 946 -7.36 -21.67 -35.32
C PRO A 946 -8.69 -20.95 -35.05
N LEU A 947 -8.63 -19.87 -34.28
CA LEU A 947 -9.77 -19.04 -33.92
C LEU A 947 -9.30 -17.60 -33.69
N SER A 948 -9.79 -16.67 -34.51
CA SER A 948 -9.50 -15.25 -34.33
C SER A 948 -10.51 -14.56 -33.41
N VAL A 949 -10.13 -13.41 -32.84
CA VAL A 949 -11.06 -12.55 -32.07
C VAL A 949 -12.26 -12.15 -32.92
N SER A 950 -12.07 -11.85 -34.21
CA SER A 950 -13.15 -11.55 -35.15
C SER A 950 -14.12 -12.71 -35.34
N ASP A 951 -13.64 -13.95 -35.38
CA ASP A 951 -14.50 -15.13 -35.48
C ASP A 951 -15.31 -15.32 -34.20
N MET A 952 -14.67 -15.13 -33.04
CA MET A 952 -15.32 -15.20 -31.73
C MET A 952 -16.44 -14.16 -31.58
N ILE A 953 -16.26 -12.95 -32.13
CA ILE A 953 -17.25 -11.86 -32.09
C ILE A 953 -18.51 -12.21 -32.91
N LYS A 954 -18.38 -12.88 -34.07
CA LYS A 954 -19.51 -13.16 -34.99
C LYS A 954 -20.68 -13.86 -34.31
N ASP A 955 -20.38 -14.71 -33.33
CA ASP A 955 -21.35 -15.54 -32.63
C ASP A 955 -21.90 -14.89 -31.34
N VAL A 956 -21.68 -13.58 -31.14
CA VAL A 956 -22.16 -12.82 -29.97
C VAL A 956 -23.33 -11.92 -30.36
N GLU A 957 -24.53 -12.23 -29.85
CA GLU A 957 -25.73 -11.42 -30.07
C GLU A 957 -25.72 -10.13 -29.24
N ASN A 958 -25.38 -10.24 -27.96
CA ASN A 958 -25.30 -9.12 -27.03
C ASN A 958 -24.12 -9.32 -26.06
N GLY A 959 -23.08 -8.52 -26.22
CA GLY A 959 -21.89 -8.67 -25.41
C GLY A 959 -21.08 -7.40 -25.23
N ILE A 960 -19.94 -7.54 -24.54
CA ILE A 960 -19.00 -6.46 -24.29
C ILE A 960 -17.58 -6.98 -24.53
N TYR A 961 -16.82 -6.28 -25.36
CA TYR A 961 -15.38 -6.50 -25.49
C TYR A 961 -14.64 -5.58 -24.50
N ILE A 962 -13.82 -6.16 -23.64
CA ILE A 962 -13.08 -5.46 -22.59
C ILE A 962 -11.58 -5.53 -22.86
N ILE A 963 -10.93 -4.36 -22.89
CA ILE A 963 -9.49 -4.20 -23.14
C ILE A 963 -8.87 -3.39 -22.00
N GLY A 964 -7.69 -3.81 -21.56
CA GLY A 964 -6.96 -3.24 -20.43
C GLY A 964 -7.58 -3.61 -19.09
N ASP A 965 -6.74 -3.84 -18.10
CA ASP A 965 -7.16 -4.07 -16.72
C ASP A 965 -7.54 -2.76 -16.01
N GLY A 966 -8.30 -2.86 -14.93
CA GLY A 966 -8.83 -1.72 -14.21
C GLY A 966 -9.11 -2.07 -12.76
N SER A 967 -10.03 -1.33 -12.13
CA SER A 967 -10.37 -1.58 -10.73
C SER A 967 -10.88 -3.00 -10.52
N PHE A 968 -10.43 -3.65 -9.44
CA PHE A 968 -10.92 -4.95 -9.03
C PHE A 968 -11.24 -4.97 -7.53
N SER A 969 -12.12 -5.88 -7.14
CA SER A 969 -12.45 -6.16 -5.74
C SER A 969 -12.72 -7.66 -5.60
N ILE A 970 -12.24 -8.26 -4.52
CA ILE A 970 -12.28 -9.70 -4.34
C ILE A 970 -12.42 -10.07 -2.87
N ASP A 971 -13.17 -11.14 -2.60
CA ASP A 971 -13.33 -11.65 -1.25
C ASP A 971 -12.08 -12.40 -0.78
N GLN A 972 -12.04 -12.73 0.52
CA GLN A 972 -10.85 -13.36 1.07
C GLN A 972 -10.69 -14.84 0.71
N GLN A 973 -11.73 -15.50 0.20
CA GLN A 973 -11.61 -16.88 -0.29
C GLN A 973 -11.26 -16.95 -1.78
N ARG A 974 -11.22 -15.78 -2.43
CA ARG A 974 -11.08 -15.61 -3.89
C ARG A 974 -12.19 -16.31 -4.66
N TYR A 975 -13.36 -16.43 -4.02
CA TYR A 975 -14.51 -17.13 -4.55
C TYR A 975 -15.49 -16.17 -5.23
N ASN A 976 -15.63 -14.95 -4.72
CA ASN A 976 -16.38 -13.86 -5.35
C ASN A 976 -15.45 -12.71 -5.72
N ALA A 977 -15.61 -12.18 -6.93
CA ALA A 977 -14.84 -11.03 -7.39
C ALA A 977 -15.64 -10.10 -8.30
N GLN A 978 -15.13 -8.89 -8.46
CA GLN A 978 -15.60 -7.88 -9.40
C GLN A 978 -14.39 -7.31 -10.13
N PHE A 979 -14.50 -7.14 -11.45
CA PHE A 979 -13.45 -6.58 -12.30
C PHE A 979 -14.01 -5.50 -13.23
N GLY A 980 -13.21 -4.46 -13.46
CA GLY A 980 -13.38 -3.45 -14.51
C GLY A 980 -12.15 -3.40 -15.43
N GLY A 981 -12.20 -2.57 -16.47
CA GLY A 981 -11.12 -2.43 -17.45
C GLY A 981 -10.90 -0.98 -17.90
N GLN A 982 -10.06 -0.79 -18.93
CA GLN A 982 -9.76 0.54 -19.48
C GLN A 982 -10.75 0.97 -20.56
N LEU A 983 -11.06 0.07 -21.49
CA LEU A 983 -11.93 0.30 -22.64
C LEU A 983 -13.00 -0.78 -22.72
N PHE A 984 -14.22 -0.36 -23.03
CA PHE A 984 -15.37 -1.25 -23.16
C PHE A 984 -16.08 -0.96 -24.47
N TYR A 985 -16.37 -1.99 -25.25
CA TYR A 985 -17.07 -1.85 -26.52
C TYR A 985 -18.27 -2.77 -26.59
N GLU A 986 -19.42 -2.24 -26.97
CA GLU A 986 -20.66 -3.00 -27.14
C GLU A 986 -20.57 -3.90 -28.37
N ILE A 987 -20.88 -5.18 -28.19
CA ILE A 987 -21.06 -6.15 -29.28
C ILE A 987 -22.56 -6.38 -29.48
N LYS A 988 -23.03 -6.18 -30.72
CA LYS A 988 -24.40 -6.46 -31.15
C LYS A 988 -24.41 -7.26 -32.44
N ASN A 989 -25.13 -8.38 -32.44
CA ASN A 989 -25.36 -9.22 -33.63
C ASN A 989 -24.07 -9.50 -34.42
N GLY A 990 -23.03 -9.94 -33.72
CA GLY A 990 -21.77 -10.31 -34.34
C GLY A 990 -20.85 -9.14 -34.70
N LYS A 991 -21.11 -7.92 -34.20
CA LYS A 991 -20.35 -6.71 -34.56
C LYS A 991 -20.04 -5.85 -33.35
N ILE A 992 -18.81 -5.35 -33.28
CA ILE A 992 -18.45 -4.27 -32.35
C ILE A 992 -19.09 -2.99 -32.86
N THR A 993 -19.74 -2.25 -31.96
CA THR A 993 -20.51 -1.05 -32.29
C THR A 993 -19.89 0.20 -31.66
N ARG A 994 -20.35 0.63 -30.49
CA ARG A 994 -19.91 1.85 -29.80
C ARG A 994 -19.10 1.53 -28.54
N MET A 995 -18.28 2.49 -28.11
CA MET A 995 -17.70 2.47 -26.78
C MET A 995 -18.78 2.60 -25.70
N LEU A 996 -18.56 1.95 -24.56
CA LEU A 996 -19.36 2.05 -23.35
C LEU A 996 -18.50 2.60 -22.20
N GLU A 997 -19.17 3.12 -21.18
CA GLU A 997 -18.56 3.44 -19.89
C GLU A 997 -19.18 2.65 -18.75
N ASP A 998 -18.54 2.77 -17.59
CA ASP A 998 -19.07 2.36 -16.30
C ASP A 998 -19.35 0.85 -16.20
N VAL A 999 -18.52 0.05 -16.86
CA VAL A 999 -18.64 -1.41 -16.88
C VAL A 999 -17.81 -2.03 -15.77
N ALA A 1000 -18.46 -2.83 -14.93
CA ALA A 1000 -17.79 -3.85 -14.14
C ALA A 1000 -18.59 -5.16 -14.20
N TYR A 1001 -17.92 -6.29 -14.15
CA TYR A 1001 -18.58 -7.59 -14.08
C TYR A 1001 -18.29 -8.29 -12.76
N GLN A 1002 -19.28 -9.01 -12.26
CA GLN A 1002 -19.21 -9.77 -11.01
C GLN A 1002 -19.18 -11.25 -11.31
N ILE A 1003 -18.32 -11.96 -10.58
CA ILE A 1003 -18.10 -13.39 -10.78
C ILE A 1003 -18.19 -14.15 -9.47
N ARG A 1004 -18.66 -15.39 -9.57
CA ARG A 1004 -18.22 -16.48 -8.71
C ARG A 1004 -17.23 -17.31 -9.51
N THR A 1005 -16.07 -17.59 -8.93
CA THR A 1005 -14.91 -18.07 -9.68
C THR A 1005 -15.21 -19.33 -10.51
N PRO A 1006 -15.73 -20.45 -9.95
CA PRO A 1006 -16.02 -21.63 -10.76
C PRO A 1006 -17.06 -21.39 -11.85
N GLU A 1007 -18.12 -20.66 -11.54
CA GLU A 1007 -19.21 -20.38 -12.48
C GLU A 1007 -18.72 -19.55 -13.68
N PHE A 1008 -17.85 -18.56 -13.43
CA PHE A 1008 -17.25 -17.75 -14.48
C PHE A 1008 -16.31 -18.56 -15.37
N TRP A 1009 -15.39 -19.34 -14.80
CA TRP A 1009 -14.49 -20.17 -15.61
C TRP A 1009 -15.23 -21.30 -16.34
N ASN A 1010 -16.34 -21.81 -15.80
CA ASN A 1010 -17.23 -22.75 -16.50
C ASN A 1010 -17.99 -22.09 -17.66
N ALA A 1011 -18.21 -20.77 -17.61
CA ALA A 1011 -18.83 -20.01 -18.70
C ALA A 1011 -17.87 -19.70 -19.86
N CYS A 1012 -16.57 -20.01 -19.72
CA CYS A 1012 -15.59 -19.85 -20.80
C CYS A 1012 -15.95 -20.77 -21.97
N SER A 1013 -16.40 -20.21 -23.10
CA SER A 1013 -16.92 -20.97 -24.23
C SER A 1013 -15.99 -21.02 -25.44
N ALA A 1014 -14.95 -20.16 -25.46
CA ALA A 1014 -13.96 -20.14 -26.54
C ALA A 1014 -12.69 -19.41 -26.09
N VAL A 1015 -11.53 -19.83 -26.62
CA VAL A 1015 -10.22 -19.20 -26.41
C VAL A 1015 -9.54 -19.08 -27.78
N ALA A 1016 -9.07 -17.88 -28.13
CA ALA A 1016 -8.34 -17.65 -29.37
C ALA A 1016 -7.01 -18.43 -29.40
N ASP A 1017 -6.46 -18.65 -30.59
CA ASP A 1017 -5.24 -19.44 -30.75
C ASP A 1017 -3.95 -18.69 -30.34
N GLU A 1018 -2.81 -19.35 -30.54
CA GLU A 1018 -1.49 -18.87 -30.14
C GLU A 1018 -1.09 -17.52 -30.75
N ARG A 1019 -1.67 -17.12 -31.88
CA ARG A 1019 -1.39 -15.85 -32.55
C ARG A 1019 -1.84 -14.65 -31.72
N ASP A 1020 -2.78 -14.85 -30.80
CA ASP A 1020 -3.27 -13.81 -29.89
C ASP A 1020 -2.67 -13.89 -28.47
N TYR A 1021 -1.87 -14.93 -28.18
CA TYR A 1021 -1.31 -15.15 -26.85
C TYR A 1021 -0.35 -14.03 -26.46
N ARG A 1022 -0.65 -13.36 -25.34
CA ARG A 1022 0.13 -12.23 -24.82
C ARG A 1022 0.27 -12.35 -23.30
N LEU A 1023 1.35 -11.77 -22.77
CA LEU A 1023 1.61 -11.68 -21.34
C LEU A 1023 1.08 -10.34 -20.81
N GLY A 1024 0.30 -10.39 -19.73
CA GLY A 1024 0.16 -9.28 -18.79
C GLY A 1024 0.99 -9.55 -17.53
N GLY A 1025 1.06 -8.60 -16.60
CA GLY A 1025 1.82 -8.82 -15.36
C GLY A 1025 1.88 -7.62 -14.44
N SER A 1026 2.51 -7.84 -13.27
CA SER A 1026 2.68 -6.82 -12.24
C SER A 1026 4.01 -7.01 -11.51
N PHE A 1027 4.64 -5.89 -11.16
CA PHE A 1027 5.76 -5.84 -10.20
C PHE A 1027 5.32 -5.93 -8.74
N PHE A 1028 4.01 -5.84 -8.49
CA PHE A 1028 3.43 -5.55 -7.18
C PHE A 1028 2.45 -6.63 -6.72
N ASP A 1029 2.64 -7.88 -7.15
CA ASP A 1029 1.93 -9.01 -6.53
C ASP A 1029 2.31 -9.03 -5.04
N GLY A 1030 1.35 -8.90 -4.13
CA GLY A 1030 1.58 -8.66 -2.71
C GLY A 1030 1.08 -9.80 -1.81
N LYS A 1031 1.95 -10.30 -0.91
CA LYS A 1031 1.62 -11.40 0.02
C LYS A 1031 2.49 -11.38 1.28
N GLY A 1032 2.09 -12.11 2.33
CA GLY A 1032 2.88 -12.33 3.55
C GLY A 1032 2.73 -11.23 4.60
N GLN A 1033 3.05 -11.55 5.85
CA GLN A 1033 3.08 -10.60 6.97
C GLN A 1033 4.41 -10.77 7.73
N PRO A 1034 5.37 -9.82 7.62
CA PRO A 1034 5.32 -8.55 6.88
C PRO A 1034 5.16 -8.71 5.37
N GLY A 1035 4.50 -7.73 4.73
CA GLY A 1035 4.22 -7.75 3.29
C GLY A 1035 5.46 -7.75 2.42
N GLN A 1036 5.45 -8.59 1.38
CA GLN A 1036 6.46 -8.66 0.33
C GLN A 1036 5.83 -8.57 -1.06
N VAL A 1037 6.55 -8.00 -2.02
CA VAL A 1037 6.11 -7.90 -3.43
C VAL A 1037 6.90 -8.81 -4.37
N SER A 1038 6.25 -9.46 -5.33
CA SER A 1038 6.95 -10.22 -6.38
C SER A 1038 6.55 -9.76 -7.78
N ALA A 1039 7.46 -9.99 -8.73
CA ALA A 1039 7.22 -9.73 -10.14
C ALA A 1039 6.70 -11.00 -10.82
N VAL A 1040 5.49 -10.94 -11.37
CA VAL A 1040 4.81 -12.07 -12.03
C VAL A 1040 4.17 -11.65 -13.33
N SER A 1041 4.11 -12.57 -14.28
CA SER A 1041 3.33 -12.42 -15.51
C SER A 1041 2.27 -13.50 -15.60
N HIS A 1042 1.16 -13.20 -16.27
CA HIS A 1042 0.11 -14.15 -16.56
C HIS A 1042 -0.23 -14.04 -18.04
N GLY A 1043 -0.14 -15.14 -18.76
CA GLY A 1043 -0.41 -15.19 -20.19
C GLY A 1043 -1.79 -15.71 -20.50
N SER A 1044 -2.39 -15.21 -21.57
CA SER A 1044 -3.63 -15.73 -22.13
C SER A 1044 -3.79 -15.32 -23.58
N SER A 1045 -4.67 -16.01 -24.29
CA SER A 1045 -5.31 -15.47 -25.50
C SER A 1045 -6.70 -14.92 -25.12
N THR A 1046 -7.26 -14.08 -25.99
CA THR A 1046 -8.62 -13.54 -25.85
C THR A 1046 -9.61 -14.68 -25.65
N ALA A 1047 -10.49 -14.55 -24.66
CA ALA A 1047 -11.46 -15.58 -24.31
C ALA A 1047 -12.88 -15.03 -24.21
N ARG A 1048 -13.86 -15.88 -24.54
CA ARG A 1048 -15.29 -15.58 -24.46
C ARG A 1048 -15.92 -16.26 -23.27
N PHE A 1049 -16.75 -15.51 -22.53
CA PHE A 1049 -17.50 -15.97 -21.37
C PHE A 1049 -18.98 -15.64 -21.54
N ASN A 1050 -19.85 -16.64 -21.48
CA ASN A 1050 -21.28 -16.42 -21.77
C ASN A 1050 -22.10 -16.06 -20.52
N GLY A 1051 -23.04 -15.12 -20.66
CA GLY A 1051 -24.03 -14.82 -19.62
C GLY A 1051 -23.46 -14.31 -18.28
N ILE A 1052 -22.43 -13.47 -18.33
CA ILE A 1052 -21.80 -12.88 -17.14
C ILE A 1052 -22.62 -11.68 -16.63
N ASN A 1053 -22.68 -11.52 -15.30
CA ASN A 1053 -23.39 -10.40 -14.68
C ASN A 1053 -22.55 -9.13 -14.77
N VAL A 1054 -23.07 -8.13 -15.47
CA VAL A 1054 -22.47 -6.79 -15.61
C VAL A 1054 -23.29 -5.80 -14.80
N ILE A 1055 -22.59 -4.98 -14.01
CA ILE A 1055 -23.14 -3.87 -13.26
C ILE A 1055 -22.71 -2.55 -13.88
N ASN A 1056 -23.48 -1.50 -13.60
CA ASN A 1056 -23.15 -0.14 -13.98
C ASN A 1056 -22.48 0.55 -12.77
N THR A 1057 -21.26 1.07 -12.96
CA THR A 1057 -20.49 1.78 -11.94
C THR A 1057 -20.71 3.30 -11.95
N ALA A 1058 -21.50 3.80 -12.89
CA ALA A 1058 -21.92 5.18 -12.99
C ALA A 1058 -22.75 5.49 -11.77
N ARG A 1059 -22.45 6.61 -11.16
CA ARG A 1059 -23.25 7.12 -10.06
C ARG A 1059 -24.45 7.83 -10.68
N SER A 1060 -25.66 7.43 -10.32
CA SER A 1060 -26.83 8.25 -10.62
C SER A 1060 -26.63 9.58 -9.89
N LEU A 1061 -26.36 10.64 -10.66
CA LEU A 1061 -26.59 12.01 -10.24
C LEU A 1061 -28.12 12.17 -10.14
N GLY A 1062 -28.68 11.57 -9.09
CA GLY A 1062 -30.09 11.67 -8.75
C GLY A 1062 -30.38 13.00 -8.11
#